data_AF-A0A485JHX4-F1
#
_entry.id   AF-A0A485JHX4-F1
#
_cell.length_a   1.000
_cell.length_b   1.000
_cell.length_c   1.000
_cell.angle_alpha   90.00
_cell.angle_beta   90.00
_cell.angle_gamma   90.00
#
_symmetry.space_group_name_H-M   'P 1'
#
loop_
_entity.id
_entity.type
_entity.pdbx_description
1 polymer ?
#
loop_
_entity_poly.entity_id
_entity_poly.type
_entity_poly.pdbx_seq_one_letter_code
_entity_poly.pdbx_strand_id
1 'polypeptide(L)'
;MFEPEKLLQIVREAVGSSALFAARFRECAARALLMPGRTPGHRTPLWQQRLRASQLLEIAQGYPDFPVILETLRECLQDVYDLPALERLMRRLNGGEIQISDVTTTTPSPFAASLLFGYVAEFMYQSDAPLAERRASVLSLDSELLRNLLGQVDPGELLDPQVIRQVEEELQRLAPGRRAKGEEGLFDLLRELGPMTVEDLVQRHTGSSEEIASYLENLLAVKRIFRTMISGQERLACMDDAARLRDALGVRLPESLPEIYLHRVSYPLRDLFLRYLRAHALVTAEQLAHEFSLGIAIVEEQLQQLREQGLVMNLQQDIWVSDEVFRRLRLRSLQAAREATRPVAATTYARLLLERQGVLPATDGSPALFASTSPGVYEGVDGVMRVIEQLAGVGLPASLWESQILPARVRDYSPEMLDELLATGAVIWSGQKKLGEDDGLVALHLQEYAAESFTPAEADQANRSALQQAIVAVLADGGAWFAQQISQRIRDKIGESVDPSALQEALWALVWQGVITSDIWGTVTRPHPQQFQRTHLNSPQSPGSSWASCLCTTRLAAGVLQHTKSCWTLVVIAGGATKRYRKDAGAGGKYARPLRHHQSSGGDSRKYPWRVSIDANALSKYGRLRANYARSFCRRSGGCAIR
;
A
#
# COMPACT_ATOMS: atom_id res chain seq x y z
N MET A 1 -48.11 1.42 1.74
CA MET A 1 -47.85 2.87 1.56
C MET A 1 -47.58 3.50 2.91
N PHE A 2 -46.79 4.58 2.97
CA PHE A 2 -46.55 5.30 4.21
C PHE A 2 -47.73 6.24 4.53
N GLU A 3 -48.04 6.40 5.81
CA GLU A 3 -48.95 7.44 6.29
C GLU A 3 -48.21 8.80 6.28
N PRO A 4 -48.73 9.85 5.62
CA PRO A 4 -48.02 11.13 5.48
C PRO A 4 -47.67 11.77 6.83
N GLU A 5 -48.56 11.62 7.82
CA GLU A 5 -48.42 12.19 9.17
C GLU A 5 -47.27 11.55 9.97
N LYS A 6 -47.01 10.25 9.77
CA LYS A 6 -45.91 9.52 10.44
C LYS A 6 -44.58 9.68 9.71
N LEU A 7 -44.59 10.04 8.42
CA LEU A 7 -43.38 10.08 7.58
C LEU A 7 -42.33 11.07 8.09
N LEU A 8 -42.73 12.25 8.57
CA LEU A 8 -41.82 13.25 9.14
C LEU A 8 -41.08 12.73 10.38
N GLN A 9 -41.73 11.90 11.21
CA GLN A 9 -41.11 11.29 12.38
C GLN A 9 -40.10 10.22 11.95
N ILE A 10 -40.48 9.32 11.03
CA ILE A 10 -39.62 8.26 10.51
C ILE A 10 -38.32 8.84 9.91
N VAL A 11 -38.41 9.91 9.10
CA VAL A 11 -37.22 10.53 8.51
C VAL A 11 -36.34 11.20 9.58
N ARG A 12 -36.92 11.83 10.60
CA ARG A 12 -36.17 12.42 11.73
C ARG A 12 -35.43 11.37 12.57
N GLU A 13 -36.04 10.22 12.79
CA GLU A 13 -35.41 9.10 13.52
C GLU A 13 -34.30 8.45 12.68
N ALA A 14 -34.49 8.30 11.37
CA ALA A 14 -33.53 7.66 10.47
C ALA A 14 -32.36 8.55 10.03
N VAL A 15 -32.51 9.88 9.98
CA VAL A 15 -31.47 10.75 9.39
C VAL A 15 -30.16 10.72 10.17
N GLY A 16 -30.20 10.58 11.50
CA GLY A 16 -29.00 10.62 12.36
C GLY A 16 -27.99 9.49 12.11
N SER A 17 -28.42 8.35 11.56
CA SER A 17 -27.56 7.22 11.18
C SER A 17 -27.19 7.21 9.69
N SER A 18 -27.62 8.20 8.92
CA SER A 18 -27.39 8.26 7.47
C SER A 18 -25.98 8.75 7.10
N ALA A 19 -25.45 8.27 5.97
CA ALA A 19 -24.19 8.75 5.40
C ALA A 19 -24.24 10.26 5.04
N LEU A 20 -25.42 10.75 4.61
CA LEU A 20 -25.65 12.18 4.36
C LEU A 20 -25.40 13.01 5.62
N PHE A 21 -25.93 12.57 6.77
CA PHE A 21 -25.76 13.26 8.04
C PHE A 21 -24.30 13.31 8.48
N ALA A 22 -23.56 12.20 8.36
CA ALA A 22 -22.12 12.17 8.64
C ALA A 22 -21.32 13.11 7.70
N ALA A 23 -21.69 13.18 6.41
CA ALA A 23 -21.06 14.07 5.45
C ALA A 23 -21.32 15.55 5.76
N ARG A 24 -22.57 15.91 6.10
CA ARG A 24 -22.99 17.26 6.46
C ARG A 24 -22.42 17.69 7.81
N PHE A 25 -22.39 16.82 8.81
CA PHE A 25 -21.80 17.09 10.12
C PHE A 25 -20.34 17.53 10.01
N ARG A 26 -19.55 16.84 9.18
CA ARG A 26 -18.16 17.22 8.87
C ARG A 26 -18.07 18.63 8.27
N GLU A 27 -19.00 19.01 7.40
CA GLU A 27 -19.05 20.33 6.75
C GLU A 27 -19.48 21.43 7.72
N CYS A 28 -20.50 21.18 8.53
CA CYS A 28 -20.94 22.08 9.61
C CYS A 28 -19.83 22.29 10.65
N ALA A 29 -19.19 21.21 11.12
CA ALA A 29 -18.07 21.27 12.07
C ALA A 29 -16.83 22.01 11.49
N ALA A 30 -16.55 21.86 10.20
CA ALA A 30 -15.50 22.61 9.52
C ALA A 30 -15.85 24.10 9.40
N ARG A 31 -17.10 24.42 9.02
CA ARG A 31 -17.63 25.79 8.88
C ARG A 31 -17.65 26.54 10.22
N ALA A 32 -17.95 25.82 11.31
CA ALA A 32 -17.90 26.31 12.69
C ALA A 32 -16.50 26.38 13.30
N LEU A 33 -15.44 26.01 12.55
CA LEU A 33 -14.04 25.98 13.00
C LEU A 33 -13.76 25.07 14.21
N LEU A 34 -14.65 24.11 14.50
CA LEU A 34 -14.53 23.18 15.63
C LEU A 34 -13.53 22.04 15.38
N MET A 35 -12.94 21.97 14.18
CA MET A 35 -11.85 21.07 13.83
C MET A 35 -10.53 21.85 13.67
N PRO A 36 -9.78 22.11 14.76
CA PRO A 36 -8.58 22.94 14.71
C PRO A 36 -7.48 22.31 13.83
N GLY A 37 -7.05 23.01 12.78
CA GLY A 37 -5.97 22.55 11.89
C GLY A 37 -4.62 22.47 12.60
N ARG A 38 -3.73 21.56 12.17
CA ARG A 38 -2.35 21.46 12.70
C ARG A 38 -1.51 22.72 12.45
N THR A 39 -1.85 23.51 11.44
CA THR A 39 -1.12 24.73 11.07
C THR A 39 -2.13 25.87 10.86
N PRO A 40 -2.10 26.94 11.66
CA PRO A 40 -2.92 28.12 11.42
C PRO A 40 -2.71 28.66 10.00
N GLY A 41 -3.80 29.00 9.31
CA GLY A 41 -3.76 29.54 7.93
C GLY A 41 -3.80 28.52 6.79
N HIS A 42 -3.68 27.21 7.07
CA HIS A 42 -3.78 26.16 6.02
C HIS A 42 -5.06 25.33 6.14
N ARG A 43 -5.65 24.96 4.99
CA ARG A 43 -6.83 24.07 4.95
C ARG A 43 -6.42 22.64 5.32
N THR A 44 -7.10 22.05 6.30
CA THR A 44 -6.90 20.65 6.72
C THR A 44 -7.21 19.68 5.57
N PRO A 45 -6.37 18.65 5.30
CA PRO A 45 -6.64 17.62 4.29
C PRO A 45 -7.97 16.88 4.51
N LEU A 46 -8.65 16.51 3.42
CA LEU A 46 -10.01 15.94 3.46
C LEU A 46 -10.11 14.65 4.30
N TRP A 47 -9.11 13.76 4.20
CA TRP A 47 -9.08 12.52 4.99
C TRP A 47 -9.00 12.80 6.50
N GLN A 48 -8.22 13.80 6.90
CA GLN A 48 -8.05 14.18 8.29
C GLN A 48 -9.29 14.91 8.83
N GLN A 49 -10.00 15.67 7.98
CA GLN A 49 -11.33 16.20 8.31
C GLN A 49 -12.35 15.08 8.52
N ARG A 50 -12.35 14.02 7.69
CA ARG A 50 -13.25 12.87 7.85
C ARG A 50 -13.02 12.17 9.21
N LEU A 51 -11.77 11.81 9.52
CA LEU A 51 -11.40 11.15 10.77
C LEU A 51 -11.77 11.98 12.02
N ARG A 52 -11.51 13.29 11.99
CA ARG A 52 -11.84 14.16 13.14
C ARG A 52 -13.32 14.43 13.27
N ALA A 53 -14.05 14.53 12.17
CA ALA A 53 -15.50 14.69 12.20
C ALA A 53 -16.21 13.42 12.70
N SER A 54 -15.72 12.21 12.38
CA SER A 54 -16.30 10.98 12.93
C SER A 54 -16.05 10.87 14.44
N GLN A 55 -14.82 11.14 14.90
CA GLN A 55 -14.49 11.19 16.34
C GLN A 55 -15.33 12.23 17.09
N LEU A 56 -15.48 13.43 16.52
CA LEU A 56 -16.33 14.48 17.10
C LEU A 56 -17.81 14.08 17.11
N LEU A 57 -18.29 13.38 16.08
CA LEU A 57 -19.68 12.91 16.00
C LEU A 57 -19.96 11.80 17.02
N GLU A 58 -19.07 10.82 17.20
CA GLU A 58 -19.19 9.78 18.21
C GLU A 58 -19.35 10.37 19.63
N ILE A 59 -18.60 11.42 19.95
CA ILE A 59 -18.72 12.13 21.23
C ILE A 59 -20.02 12.97 21.26
N ALA A 60 -20.32 13.69 20.18
CA ALA A 60 -21.48 14.59 20.13
C ALA A 60 -22.82 13.83 20.13
N GLN A 61 -22.89 12.57 19.68
CA GLN A 61 -24.10 11.74 19.75
C GLN A 61 -24.64 11.56 21.17
N GLY A 62 -23.80 11.69 22.21
CA GLY A 62 -24.24 11.72 23.61
C GLY A 62 -24.92 13.03 24.04
N TYR A 63 -24.92 14.06 23.20
CA TYR A 63 -25.40 15.42 23.51
C TYR A 63 -26.33 15.92 22.40
N PRO A 64 -27.65 15.62 22.46
CA PRO A 64 -28.60 15.97 21.39
C PRO A 64 -28.71 17.48 21.14
N ASP A 65 -28.48 18.29 22.18
CA ASP A 65 -28.52 19.76 22.10
C ASP A 65 -27.23 20.39 21.52
N PHE A 66 -26.26 19.58 21.07
CA PHE A 66 -25.01 20.09 20.52
C PHE A 66 -25.28 20.92 19.25
N PRO A 67 -24.89 22.22 19.18
CA PRO A 67 -25.33 23.11 18.11
C PRO A 67 -25.00 22.64 16.68
N VAL A 68 -23.90 21.91 16.50
CA VAL A 68 -23.54 21.33 15.19
C VAL A 68 -24.47 20.19 14.80
N ILE A 69 -24.94 19.37 15.74
CA ILE A 69 -25.94 18.32 15.47
C ILE A 69 -27.25 18.98 15.05
N LEU A 70 -27.70 19.99 15.79
CA LEU A 70 -28.93 20.73 15.48
C LEU A 70 -28.87 21.39 14.08
N GLU A 71 -27.75 22.06 13.75
CA GLU A 71 -27.57 22.63 12.41
C GLU A 71 -27.43 21.56 11.32
N THR A 72 -26.80 20.42 11.60
CA THR A 72 -26.73 19.30 10.63
C THR A 72 -28.11 18.70 10.37
N LEU A 73 -28.92 18.51 11.43
CA LEU A 73 -30.31 18.07 11.31
C LEU A 73 -31.13 19.08 10.50
N ARG A 74 -30.94 20.38 10.73
CA ARG A 74 -31.58 21.46 9.96
C ARG A 74 -31.17 21.40 8.48
N GLU A 75 -29.87 21.39 8.16
CA GLU A 75 -29.36 21.34 6.78
C GLU A 75 -29.87 20.08 6.05
N CYS A 76 -29.83 18.90 6.69
CA CYS A 76 -30.38 17.67 6.10
C CYS A 76 -31.89 17.71 5.87
N LEU A 77 -32.68 18.15 6.85
CA LEU A 77 -34.16 18.06 6.81
C LEU A 77 -34.85 19.24 6.09
N GLN A 78 -34.15 20.35 5.87
CA GLN A 78 -34.71 21.57 5.26
C GLN A 78 -34.02 21.98 3.95
N ASP A 79 -32.69 21.81 3.83
CA ASP A 79 -31.95 22.28 2.65
C ASP A 79 -31.68 21.13 1.66
N VAL A 80 -31.52 19.90 2.14
CA VAL A 80 -31.25 18.72 1.28
C VAL A 80 -32.52 17.92 0.97
N TYR A 81 -33.41 17.70 1.94
CA TYR A 81 -34.66 16.97 1.74
C TYR A 81 -35.87 17.91 1.56
N ASP A 82 -36.62 17.74 0.46
CA ASP A 82 -37.94 18.36 0.29
C ASP A 82 -39.03 17.47 0.95
N LEU A 83 -39.09 17.51 2.27
CA LEU A 83 -40.11 16.80 3.06
C LEU A 83 -41.54 17.24 2.69
N PRO A 84 -41.84 18.54 2.44
CA PRO A 84 -43.15 18.96 1.95
C PRO A 84 -43.54 18.33 0.61
N ALA A 85 -42.63 18.15 -0.34
CA ALA A 85 -42.92 17.43 -1.59
C ALA A 85 -43.18 15.95 -1.36
N LEU A 86 -42.43 15.32 -0.47
CA LEU A 86 -42.62 13.91 -0.11
C LEU A 86 -43.98 13.67 0.59
N GLU A 87 -44.40 14.59 1.47
CA GLU A 87 -45.74 14.56 2.09
C GLU A 87 -46.86 14.72 1.03
N ARG A 88 -46.72 15.69 0.11
CA ARG A 88 -47.65 15.86 -1.03
C ARG A 88 -47.70 14.61 -1.90
N LEU A 89 -46.55 13.99 -2.21
CA LEU A 89 -46.47 12.77 -3.02
C LEU A 89 -47.22 11.61 -2.35
N MET A 90 -47.00 11.38 -1.05
CA MET A 90 -47.68 10.32 -0.30
C MET A 90 -49.18 10.57 -0.15
N ARG A 91 -49.63 11.82 0.01
CA ARG A 91 -51.07 12.15 -0.03
C ARG A 91 -51.70 11.80 -1.38
N ARG A 92 -51.07 12.17 -2.50
CA ARG A 92 -51.56 11.89 -3.86
C ARG A 92 -51.57 10.40 -4.19
N LEU A 93 -50.58 9.65 -3.70
CA LEU A 93 -50.54 8.19 -3.77
C LEU A 93 -51.66 7.54 -2.96
N ASN A 94 -51.86 7.93 -1.70
CA ASN A 94 -52.93 7.38 -0.86
C ASN A 94 -54.33 7.80 -1.32
N GLY A 95 -54.47 8.95 -1.98
CA GLY A 95 -55.70 9.42 -2.62
C GLY A 95 -55.97 8.81 -4.00
N GLY A 96 -55.08 7.97 -4.53
CA GLY A 96 -55.25 7.31 -5.83
C GLY A 96 -55.03 8.20 -7.07
N GLU A 97 -54.59 9.45 -6.90
CA GLU A 97 -54.20 10.34 -8.01
C GLU A 97 -52.94 9.84 -8.75
N ILE A 98 -52.08 9.12 -8.04
CA ILE A 98 -50.87 8.50 -8.58
C ILE A 98 -51.03 6.99 -8.41
N GLN A 99 -50.98 6.28 -9.53
CA GLN A 99 -51.05 4.82 -9.56
C GLN A 99 -49.65 4.22 -9.45
N ILE A 100 -49.55 3.07 -8.77
CA ILE A 100 -48.35 2.22 -8.75
C ILE A 100 -48.67 0.96 -9.56
N SER A 101 -47.74 0.55 -10.42
CA SER A 101 -47.82 -0.68 -11.20
C SER A 101 -46.58 -1.54 -10.93
N ASP A 102 -46.76 -2.70 -10.32
CA ASP A 102 -45.66 -3.63 -10.09
C ASP A 102 -45.38 -4.45 -11.35
N VAL A 103 -44.13 -4.43 -11.82
CA VAL A 103 -43.66 -5.19 -12.98
C VAL A 103 -42.37 -5.90 -12.61
N THR A 104 -42.36 -7.23 -12.72
CA THR A 104 -41.15 -8.04 -12.58
C THR A 104 -40.55 -8.28 -13.96
N THR A 105 -39.33 -7.78 -14.19
CA THR A 105 -38.57 -8.02 -15.43
C THR A 105 -37.43 -9.02 -15.20
N THR A 106 -37.05 -9.76 -16.24
CA THR A 106 -35.90 -10.69 -16.20
C THR A 106 -34.55 -9.99 -16.30
N THR A 107 -34.51 -8.81 -16.93
CA THR A 107 -33.35 -7.89 -16.99
C THR A 107 -33.77 -6.48 -16.55
N PRO A 108 -32.86 -5.61 -16.10
CA PRO A 108 -33.20 -4.24 -15.72
C PRO A 108 -33.77 -3.44 -16.91
N SER A 109 -34.86 -2.71 -16.69
CA SER A 109 -35.39 -1.78 -17.71
C SER A 109 -34.40 -0.63 -17.98
N PRO A 110 -34.48 0.08 -19.12
CA PRO A 110 -33.58 1.20 -19.42
C PRO A 110 -33.56 2.30 -18.33
N PHE A 111 -34.69 2.52 -17.65
CA PHE A 111 -34.77 3.45 -16.52
C PHE A 111 -34.12 2.87 -15.24
N ALA A 112 -34.31 1.58 -14.96
CA ALA A 112 -33.67 0.93 -13.82
C ALA A 112 -32.14 0.83 -14.00
N ALA A 113 -31.67 0.56 -15.22
CA ALA A 113 -30.27 0.47 -15.56
C ALA A 113 -29.51 1.78 -15.28
N SER A 114 -30.09 2.94 -15.60
CA SER A 114 -29.45 4.24 -15.32
C SER A 114 -29.39 4.57 -13.82
N LEU A 115 -30.41 4.19 -13.04
CA LEU A 115 -30.41 4.35 -11.58
C LEU A 115 -29.41 3.42 -10.90
N LEU A 116 -29.30 2.16 -11.34
CA LEU A 116 -28.28 1.22 -10.86
C LEU A 116 -26.87 1.73 -11.15
N PHE A 117 -26.64 2.34 -12.32
CA PHE A 117 -25.35 2.94 -12.67
C PHE A 117 -24.97 4.08 -11.71
N GLY A 118 -25.92 4.97 -11.38
CA GLY A 118 -25.72 6.05 -10.41
C GLY A 118 -25.40 5.54 -9.01
N TYR A 119 -26.20 4.59 -8.50
CA TYR A 119 -26.00 3.98 -7.17
C TYR A 119 -24.64 3.26 -7.06
N VAL A 120 -24.27 2.47 -8.08
CA VAL A 120 -22.98 1.76 -8.12
C VAL A 120 -21.81 2.74 -8.15
N ALA A 121 -21.87 3.80 -8.97
CA ALA A 121 -20.83 4.82 -9.01
C ALA A 121 -20.67 5.50 -7.64
N GLU A 122 -21.77 5.85 -6.98
CA GLU A 122 -21.70 6.42 -5.62
C GLU A 122 -21.04 5.44 -4.65
N PHE A 123 -21.49 4.18 -4.61
CA PHE A 123 -20.97 3.17 -3.68
C PHE A 123 -19.49 2.81 -3.92
N MET A 124 -19.05 2.79 -5.19
CA MET A 124 -17.66 2.55 -5.58
C MET A 124 -16.70 3.65 -5.11
N TYR A 125 -17.15 4.91 -5.04
CA TYR A 125 -16.33 6.05 -4.62
C TYR A 125 -16.60 6.53 -3.18
N GLN A 126 -17.67 6.07 -2.53
CA GLN A 126 -17.99 6.38 -1.12
C GLN A 126 -17.02 5.72 -0.13
N SER A 127 -16.48 4.53 -0.44
CA SER A 127 -15.69 3.71 0.50
C SER A 127 -14.22 3.57 0.12
N ASP A 128 -13.33 3.68 1.12
CA ASP A 128 -11.92 3.32 0.99
C ASP A 128 -11.70 1.80 1.12
N ALA A 129 -12.64 1.03 0.55
CA ALA A 129 -12.66 -0.43 0.60
C ALA A 129 -11.46 -1.03 -0.15
N PRO A 130 -10.86 -2.13 0.35
CA PRO A 130 -9.81 -2.85 -0.35
C PRO A 130 -10.21 -3.22 -1.79
N LEU A 131 -9.23 -3.23 -2.70
CA LEU A 131 -9.46 -3.53 -4.13
C LEU A 131 -10.19 -4.87 -4.36
N ALA A 132 -10.00 -5.86 -3.47
CA ALA A 132 -10.73 -7.14 -3.53
C ALA A 132 -12.24 -6.98 -3.26
N GLU A 133 -12.64 -6.16 -2.28
CA GLU A 133 -14.05 -5.88 -1.97
C GLU A 133 -14.70 -5.05 -3.09
N ARG A 134 -13.96 -4.07 -3.65
CA ARG A 134 -14.39 -3.31 -4.83
C ARG A 134 -14.61 -4.25 -6.04
N ARG A 135 -13.65 -5.13 -6.35
CA ARG A 135 -13.76 -6.14 -7.41
C ARG A 135 -14.95 -7.08 -7.20
N ALA A 136 -15.11 -7.63 -6.01
CA ALA A 136 -16.22 -8.53 -5.70
C ALA A 136 -17.58 -7.82 -5.88
N SER A 137 -17.68 -6.55 -5.49
CA SER A 137 -18.88 -5.74 -5.65
C SER A 137 -19.21 -5.50 -7.13
N VAL A 138 -18.23 -5.04 -7.93
CA VAL A 138 -18.43 -4.78 -9.37
C VAL A 138 -18.73 -6.07 -10.15
N LEU A 139 -17.97 -7.14 -9.92
CA LEU A 139 -18.19 -8.43 -10.60
C LEU A 139 -19.51 -9.12 -10.20
N SER A 140 -20.17 -8.68 -9.11
CA SER A 140 -21.51 -9.15 -8.74
C SER A 140 -22.62 -8.59 -9.63
N LEU A 141 -22.40 -7.43 -10.27
CA LEU A 141 -23.38 -6.73 -11.12
C LEU A 141 -23.73 -7.51 -12.39
N ASP A 142 -24.88 -7.24 -13.00
CA ASP A 142 -25.32 -7.96 -14.19
C ASP A 142 -24.36 -7.76 -15.39
N SER A 143 -24.25 -8.79 -16.22
CA SER A 143 -23.50 -8.85 -17.47
C SER A 143 -23.84 -7.73 -18.45
N GLU A 144 -25.10 -7.31 -18.56
CA GLU A 144 -25.50 -6.18 -19.42
C GLU A 144 -25.06 -4.82 -18.86
N LEU A 145 -25.09 -4.65 -17.54
CA LEU A 145 -24.59 -3.44 -16.91
C LEU A 145 -23.05 -3.38 -16.99
N LEU A 146 -22.38 -4.52 -16.80
CA LEU A 146 -20.93 -4.65 -16.99
C LEU A 146 -20.51 -4.37 -18.44
N ARG A 147 -21.25 -4.86 -19.45
CA ARG A 147 -21.04 -4.50 -20.87
C ARG A 147 -21.00 -2.99 -21.09
N ASN A 148 -21.88 -2.25 -20.41
CA ASN A 148 -21.95 -0.79 -20.52
C ASN A 148 -20.89 -0.06 -19.66
N LEU A 149 -20.41 -0.68 -18.57
CA LEU A 149 -19.38 -0.15 -17.67
C LEU A 149 -17.94 -0.35 -18.20
N LEU A 150 -17.65 -1.48 -18.86
CA LEU A 150 -16.29 -1.86 -19.29
C LEU A 150 -15.68 -0.87 -20.30
N GLY A 151 -16.51 -0.21 -21.11
CA GLY A 151 -16.08 0.90 -21.97
C GLY A 151 -15.51 2.11 -21.23
N GLN A 152 -15.56 2.15 -19.89
CA GLN A 152 -15.02 3.22 -19.03
C GLN A 152 -14.03 2.72 -17.96
N VAL A 153 -13.94 1.42 -17.67
CA VAL A 153 -13.11 0.85 -16.59
C VAL A 153 -12.12 -0.18 -17.16
N ASP A 154 -10.84 -0.04 -16.79
CA ASP A 154 -9.77 -0.93 -17.26
C ASP A 154 -10.06 -2.41 -16.88
N PRO A 155 -10.14 -3.34 -17.84
CA PRO A 155 -10.40 -4.75 -17.55
C PRO A 155 -9.33 -5.39 -16.65
N GLY A 156 -8.10 -4.87 -16.62
CA GLY A 156 -7.03 -5.31 -15.72
C GLY A 156 -7.25 -4.89 -14.25
N GLU A 157 -8.07 -3.87 -13.99
CA GLU A 157 -8.49 -3.56 -12.63
C GLU A 157 -9.60 -4.50 -12.13
N LEU A 158 -10.43 -5.05 -13.03
CA LEU A 158 -11.60 -5.86 -12.68
C LEU A 158 -11.34 -7.38 -12.69
N LEU A 159 -10.66 -7.88 -13.71
CA LEU A 159 -10.35 -9.31 -13.87
C LEU A 159 -9.03 -9.64 -13.17
N ASP A 160 -8.94 -10.82 -12.56
CA ASP A 160 -7.71 -11.25 -11.91
C ASP A 160 -6.71 -11.80 -12.96
N PRO A 161 -5.47 -11.28 -13.05
CA PRO A 161 -4.48 -11.75 -14.02
C PRO A 161 -4.12 -13.25 -13.90
N GLN A 162 -4.17 -13.82 -12.69
CA GLN A 162 -3.94 -15.25 -12.49
C GLN A 162 -5.13 -16.07 -13.00
N VAL A 163 -6.35 -15.58 -12.82
CA VAL A 163 -7.56 -16.22 -13.37
C VAL A 163 -7.57 -16.18 -14.90
N ILE A 164 -7.18 -15.05 -15.52
CA ILE A 164 -7.04 -14.94 -16.97
C ILE A 164 -6.06 -16.01 -17.48
N ARG A 165 -4.86 -16.08 -16.88
CA ARG A 165 -3.84 -17.07 -17.26
C ARG A 165 -4.30 -18.51 -17.08
N GLN A 166 -4.94 -18.85 -15.96
CA GLN A 166 -5.47 -20.19 -15.71
C GLN A 166 -6.58 -20.57 -16.71
N VAL A 167 -7.44 -19.63 -17.08
CA VAL A 167 -8.48 -19.87 -18.09
C VAL A 167 -7.85 -20.05 -19.47
N GLU A 168 -6.84 -19.25 -19.85
CA GLU A 168 -6.06 -19.43 -21.08
C GLU A 168 -5.44 -20.84 -21.14
N GLU A 169 -4.67 -21.23 -20.12
CA GLU A 169 -4.02 -22.55 -20.05
C GLU A 169 -5.02 -23.72 -20.09
N GLU A 170 -6.25 -23.55 -19.55
CA GLU A 170 -7.32 -24.55 -19.63
C GLU A 170 -8.01 -24.59 -21.00
N LEU A 171 -8.23 -23.45 -21.65
CA LEU A 171 -8.85 -23.36 -22.98
C LEU A 171 -7.90 -23.90 -24.05
N GLN A 172 -6.61 -23.52 -23.98
CA GLN A 172 -5.54 -24.03 -24.84
C GLN A 172 -5.17 -25.50 -24.62
N ARG A 173 -5.83 -26.20 -23.68
CA ARG A 173 -5.55 -27.58 -23.27
C ARG A 173 -4.10 -27.82 -22.77
N LEU A 174 -3.39 -26.77 -22.37
CA LEU A 174 -2.01 -26.84 -21.84
C LEU A 174 -1.96 -27.26 -20.36
N ALA A 175 -2.99 -26.90 -19.59
CA ALA A 175 -3.12 -27.23 -18.17
C ALA A 175 -3.03 -28.76 -17.94
N PRO A 176 -2.32 -29.24 -16.90
CA PRO A 176 -1.94 -30.66 -16.76
C PRO A 176 -3.14 -31.63 -16.68
N GLY A 177 -4.29 -31.18 -16.17
CA GLY A 177 -5.54 -31.95 -16.14
C GLY A 177 -6.40 -31.88 -17.40
N ARG A 178 -6.01 -31.09 -18.41
CA ARG A 178 -6.79 -30.83 -19.65
C ARG A 178 -6.15 -31.33 -20.94
N ARG A 179 -4.86 -31.71 -20.91
CA ARG A 179 -4.10 -32.25 -22.04
C ARG A 179 -4.78 -33.48 -22.65
N ALA A 180 -4.67 -33.59 -23.97
CA ALA A 180 -5.21 -34.69 -24.75
C ALA A 180 -4.47 -36.01 -24.49
N LYS A 181 -5.16 -37.13 -24.73
CA LYS A 181 -4.65 -38.50 -24.51
C LYS A 181 -5.03 -39.40 -25.67
N GLY A 182 -4.10 -40.25 -26.12
CA GLY A 182 -4.28 -41.17 -27.25
C GLY A 182 -4.51 -40.46 -28.59
N GLU A 183 -4.78 -41.25 -29.63
CA GLU A 183 -4.98 -40.78 -31.01
C GLU A 183 -6.23 -39.90 -31.16
N GLU A 184 -7.38 -40.34 -30.64
CA GLU A 184 -8.63 -39.56 -30.69
C GLU A 184 -8.51 -38.19 -30.01
N GLY A 185 -7.70 -38.09 -28.95
CA GLY A 185 -7.43 -36.81 -28.29
C GLY A 185 -6.71 -35.80 -29.19
N LEU A 186 -5.82 -36.26 -30.09
CA LEU A 186 -5.17 -35.38 -31.07
C LEU A 186 -6.15 -34.89 -32.14
N PHE A 187 -7.05 -35.76 -32.59
CA PHE A 187 -8.13 -35.38 -33.50
C PHE A 187 -9.08 -34.36 -32.88
N ASP A 188 -9.47 -34.55 -31.60
CA ASP A 188 -10.31 -33.61 -30.88
C ASP A 188 -9.62 -32.24 -30.65
N LEU A 189 -8.30 -32.18 -30.45
CA LEU A 189 -7.59 -30.89 -30.39
C LEU A 189 -7.74 -30.10 -31.70
N LEU A 190 -7.56 -30.76 -32.85
CA LEU A 190 -7.69 -30.12 -34.16
C LEU A 190 -9.15 -29.70 -34.46
N ARG A 191 -10.12 -30.46 -33.94
CA ARG A 191 -11.56 -30.18 -34.07
C ARG A 191 -12.02 -29.02 -33.17
N GLU A 192 -11.55 -28.98 -31.92
CA GLU A 192 -11.95 -27.96 -30.93
C GLU A 192 -11.20 -26.64 -31.09
N LEU A 193 -9.87 -26.67 -31.24
CA LEU A 193 -9.02 -25.46 -31.28
C LEU A 193 -8.80 -24.96 -32.71
N GLY A 194 -8.80 -25.87 -33.69
CA GLY A 194 -8.54 -25.56 -35.11
C GLY A 194 -7.13 -25.96 -35.57
N PRO A 195 -6.69 -25.48 -36.75
CA PRO A 195 -5.43 -25.90 -37.35
C PRO A 195 -4.19 -25.41 -36.60
N MET A 196 -3.25 -26.31 -36.32
CA MET A 196 -2.04 -26.00 -35.54
C MET A 196 -0.81 -26.78 -36.01
N THR A 197 0.37 -26.45 -35.50
CA THR A 197 1.63 -27.12 -35.86
C THR A 197 1.79 -28.49 -35.14
N VAL A 198 2.81 -29.26 -35.50
CA VAL A 198 3.16 -30.50 -34.77
C VAL A 198 3.71 -30.16 -33.38
N GLU A 199 4.50 -29.10 -33.25
CA GLU A 199 5.03 -28.62 -31.96
C GLU A 199 3.91 -28.22 -30.99
N ASP A 200 2.88 -27.56 -31.51
CA ASP A 200 1.65 -27.20 -30.79
C ASP A 200 0.91 -28.41 -30.22
N LEU A 201 0.81 -29.50 -30.98
CA LEU A 201 0.15 -30.74 -30.58
C LEU A 201 0.94 -31.46 -29.48
N VAL A 202 2.29 -31.49 -29.60
CA VAL A 202 3.18 -32.08 -28.59
C VAL A 202 3.05 -31.38 -27.24
N GLN A 203 2.92 -30.05 -27.21
CA GLN A 203 2.73 -29.30 -25.95
C GLN A 203 1.37 -29.57 -25.27
N ARG A 204 0.34 -29.92 -26.05
CA ARG A 204 -1.07 -30.09 -25.60
C ARG A 204 -1.46 -31.56 -25.35
N HIS A 205 -0.56 -32.52 -25.56
CA HIS A 205 -0.79 -33.96 -25.36
C HIS A 205 0.05 -34.52 -24.20
N THR A 206 -0.26 -35.73 -23.73
CA THR A 206 0.47 -36.39 -22.62
C THR A 206 1.46 -37.49 -23.05
N GLY A 207 1.38 -37.94 -24.30
CA GLY A 207 2.22 -39.01 -24.85
C GLY A 207 3.62 -38.51 -25.25
N SER A 208 4.47 -39.45 -25.67
CA SER A 208 5.81 -39.11 -26.17
C SER A 208 5.75 -38.49 -27.58
N SER A 209 6.81 -37.77 -27.97
CA SER A 209 6.87 -37.17 -29.32
C SER A 209 6.84 -38.23 -30.44
N GLU A 210 7.31 -39.45 -30.16
CA GLU A 210 7.33 -40.58 -31.11
C GLU A 210 5.95 -41.21 -31.25
N GLU A 211 5.21 -41.38 -30.15
CA GLU A 211 3.80 -41.81 -30.15
C GLU A 211 2.92 -40.82 -30.94
N ILE A 212 3.10 -39.53 -30.69
CA ILE A 212 2.34 -38.47 -31.35
C ILE A 212 2.62 -38.47 -32.86
N ALA A 213 3.87 -38.63 -33.29
CA ALA A 213 4.20 -38.76 -34.71
C ALA A 213 3.47 -39.95 -35.36
N SER A 214 3.50 -41.13 -34.73
CA SER A 214 2.81 -42.34 -35.20
C SER A 214 1.28 -42.15 -35.29
N TYR A 215 0.65 -41.52 -34.29
CA TYR A 215 -0.77 -41.19 -34.33
C TYR A 215 -1.13 -40.21 -35.45
N LEU A 216 -0.28 -39.20 -35.71
CA LEU A 216 -0.51 -38.25 -36.81
C LEU A 216 -0.33 -38.91 -38.19
N GLU A 217 0.62 -39.85 -38.34
CA GLU A 217 0.74 -40.66 -39.56
C GLU A 217 -0.50 -41.53 -39.80
N ASN A 218 -1.05 -42.16 -38.75
CA ASN A 218 -2.29 -42.95 -38.84
C ASN A 218 -3.49 -42.06 -39.25
N LEU A 219 -3.68 -40.92 -38.59
CA LEU A 219 -4.77 -39.98 -38.90
C LEU A 219 -4.66 -39.38 -40.32
N LEU A 220 -3.45 -39.19 -40.84
CA LEU A 220 -3.20 -38.82 -42.24
C LEU A 220 -3.52 -39.97 -43.21
N ALA A 221 -3.11 -41.20 -42.91
CA ALA A 221 -3.36 -42.38 -43.74
C ALA A 221 -4.86 -42.70 -43.85
N VAL A 222 -5.61 -42.59 -42.75
CA VAL A 222 -7.07 -42.77 -42.69
C VAL A 222 -7.82 -41.54 -43.24
N LYS A 223 -7.12 -40.47 -43.63
CA LYS A 223 -7.68 -39.20 -44.13
C LYS A 223 -8.69 -38.56 -43.18
N ARG A 224 -8.37 -38.51 -41.89
CA ARG A 224 -9.12 -37.73 -40.89
C ARG A 224 -8.59 -36.31 -40.73
N ILE A 225 -7.30 -36.11 -41.01
CA ILE A 225 -6.63 -34.81 -40.98
C ILE A 225 -5.88 -34.58 -42.30
N PHE A 226 -5.57 -33.33 -42.60
CA PHE A 226 -4.76 -32.95 -43.76
C PHE A 226 -3.76 -31.84 -43.44
N ARG A 227 -2.70 -31.75 -44.23
CA ARG A 227 -1.68 -30.68 -44.17
C ARG A 227 -2.13 -29.48 -45.00
N THR A 228 -1.98 -28.28 -44.47
CA THR A 228 -2.34 -27.02 -45.12
C THR A 228 -1.32 -25.93 -44.82
N MET A 229 -1.15 -24.97 -45.73
CA MET A 229 -0.39 -23.75 -45.47
C MET A 229 -1.33 -22.66 -44.97
N ILE A 230 -1.10 -22.17 -43.75
CA ILE A 230 -1.83 -21.03 -43.15
C ILE A 230 -0.76 -20.09 -42.56
N SER A 231 -0.87 -18.79 -42.84
CA SER A 231 0.10 -17.76 -42.42
C SER A 231 1.56 -18.10 -42.69
N GLY A 232 1.83 -18.75 -43.85
CA GLY A 232 3.17 -19.15 -44.26
C GLY A 232 3.75 -20.37 -43.54
N GLN A 233 3.00 -21.01 -42.64
CA GLN A 233 3.41 -22.20 -41.89
C GLN A 233 2.63 -23.44 -42.33
N GLU A 234 3.26 -24.61 -42.30
CA GLU A 234 2.57 -25.89 -42.46
C GLU A 234 1.84 -26.24 -41.16
N ARG A 235 0.52 -26.35 -41.23
CA ARG A 235 -0.36 -26.72 -40.12
C ARG A 235 -1.18 -27.95 -40.48
N LEU A 236 -1.53 -28.74 -39.48
CA LEU A 236 -2.47 -29.85 -39.60
C LEU A 236 -3.88 -29.33 -39.31
N ALA A 237 -4.87 -29.78 -40.07
CA ALA A 237 -6.28 -29.41 -39.92
C ALA A 237 -7.19 -30.64 -39.93
N CYS A 238 -8.32 -30.57 -39.24
CA CYS A 238 -9.38 -31.58 -39.32
C CYS A 238 -10.06 -31.51 -40.71
N MET A 239 -10.40 -32.66 -41.28
CA MET A 239 -11.13 -32.74 -42.56
C MET A 239 -12.52 -32.08 -42.51
N ASP A 240 -13.17 -32.04 -41.34
CA ASP A 240 -14.43 -31.32 -41.12
C ASP A 240 -14.35 -29.81 -41.42
N ASP A 241 -13.13 -29.26 -41.44
CA ASP A 241 -12.86 -27.84 -41.70
C ASP A 241 -12.38 -27.54 -43.11
N ALA A 242 -12.25 -28.56 -43.97
CA ALA A 242 -11.82 -28.39 -45.37
C ALA A 242 -12.66 -27.31 -46.10
N ALA A 243 -13.99 -27.40 -46.05
CA ALA A 243 -14.87 -26.39 -46.62
C ALA A 243 -14.71 -25.00 -45.97
N ARG A 244 -14.59 -24.93 -44.63
CA ARG A 244 -14.42 -23.64 -43.93
C ARG A 244 -13.12 -22.94 -44.32
N LEU A 245 -12.01 -23.67 -44.32
CA LEU A 245 -10.68 -23.13 -44.64
C LEU A 245 -10.56 -22.74 -46.13
N ARG A 246 -11.16 -23.54 -47.04
CA ARG A 246 -11.28 -23.18 -48.45
C ARG A 246 -12.10 -21.90 -48.64
N ASP A 247 -13.30 -21.85 -48.07
CA ASP A 247 -14.27 -20.77 -48.32
C ASP A 247 -13.92 -19.47 -47.56
N ALA A 248 -13.18 -19.54 -46.44
CA ALA A 248 -12.71 -18.38 -45.68
C ALA A 248 -11.33 -17.85 -46.09
N LEU A 249 -10.36 -18.75 -46.30
CA LEU A 249 -8.94 -18.40 -46.42
C LEU A 249 -8.33 -18.75 -47.79
N GLY A 250 -9.12 -19.34 -48.70
CA GLY A 250 -8.62 -19.76 -50.02
C GLY A 250 -7.65 -20.95 -49.97
N VAL A 251 -7.66 -21.72 -48.88
CA VAL A 251 -6.77 -22.88 -48.69
C VAL A 251 -6.92 -23.89 -49.83
N ARG A 252 -5.78 -24.35 -50.37
CA ARG A 252 -5.75 -25.46 -51.33
C ARG A 252 -6.03 -26.77 -50.60
N LEU A 253 -7.11 -27.43 -51.02
CA LEU A 253 -7.49 -28.73 -50.50
C LEU A 253 -6.77 -29.88 -51.25
N PRO A 254 -6.56 -31.04 -50.60
CA PRO A 254 -6.07 -32.25 -51.28
C PRO A 254 -7.00 -32.70 -52.42
N GLU A 255 -6.45 -33.28 -53.48
CA GLU A 255 -7.24 -33.72 -54.65
C GLU A 255 -8.13 -34.95 -54.38
N SER A 256 -7.95 -35.63 -53.25
CA SER A 256 -8.61 -36.92 -52.94
C SER A 256 -9.60 -36.86 -51.76
N LEU A 257 -10.36 -35.75 -51.67
CA LEU A 257 -11.41 -35.54 -50.67
C LEU A 257 -12.76 -36.17 -51.09
N PRO A 258 -13.47 -36.85 -50.17
CA PRO A 258 -14.88 -37.19 -50.33
C PRO A 258 -15.77 -35.94 -50.51
N GLU A 259 -16.81 -36.04 -51.36
CA GLU A 259 -17.71 -34.93 -51.68
C GLU A 259 -18.39 -34.29 -50.46
N ILE A 260 -18.62 -35.08 -49.40
CA ILE A 260 -19.21 -34.65 -48.13
C ILE A 260 -18.46 -33.44 -47.52
N TYR A 261 -17.13 -33.40 -47.67
CA TYR A 261 -16.28 -32.31 -47.13
C TYR A 261 -16.17 -31.10 -48.07
N LEU A 262 -16.83 -31.13 -49.24
CA LEU A 262 -16.77 -30.05 -50.24
C LEU A 262 -17.99 -29.12 -50.19
N HIS A 263 -19.06 -29.48 -49.48
CA HIS A 263 -20.26 -28.64 -49.33
C HIS A 263 -19.91 -27.25 -48.78
N ARG A 264 -20.43 -26.19 -49.41
CA ARG A 264 -20.14 -24.80 -49.00
C ARG A 264 -20.75 -24.48 -47.64
N VAL A 265 -20.01 -23.72 -46.84
CA VAL A 265 -20.45 -23.22 -45.53
C VAL A 265 -20.97 -21.78 -45.67
N SER A 266 -22.08 -21.44 -45.01
CA SER A 266 -22.72 -20.12 -45.17
C SER A 266 -21.91 -18.96 -44.59
N TYR A 267 -21.21 -19.17 -43.47
CA TYR A 267 -20.45 -18.12 -42.76
C TYR A 267 -19.08 -18.64 -42.29
N PRO A 268 -18.15 -18.98 -43.21
CA PRO A 268 -16.94 -19.73 -42.88
C PRO A 268 -15.96 -18.95 -42.00
N LEU A 269 -15.78 -17.63 -42.25
CA LEU A 269 -14.95 -16.75 -41.41
C LEU A 269 -15.51 -16.63 -39.98
N ARG A 270 -16.83 -16.45 -39.86
CA ARG A 270 -17.56 -16.34 -38.58
C ARG A 270 -17.35 -17.59 -37.72
N ASP A 271 -17.46 -18.78 -38.31
CA ASP A 271 -17.23 -20.06 -37.63
C ASP A 271 -15.79 -20.18 -37.09
N LEU A 272 -14.79 -19.80 -37.90
CA LEU A 272 -13.38 -19.84 -37.50
C LEU A 272 -13.08 -18.84 -36.38
N PHE A 273 -13.58 -17.61 -36.47
CA PHE A 273 -13.40 -16.58 -35.43
C PHE A 273 -14.08 -16.99 -34.12
N LEU A 274 -15.31 -17.51 -34.18
CA LEU A 274 -16.04 -17.98 -32.98
C LEU A 274 -15.41 -19.22 -32.34
N ARG A 275 -14.65 -20.02 -33.10
CA ARG A 275 -13.82 -21.10 -32.53
C ARG A 275 -12.60 -20.52 -31.82
N TYR A 276 -11.84 -19.66 -32.52
CA TYR A 276 -10.64 -19.03 -31.97
C TYR A 276 -10.92 -18.24 -30.68
N LEU A 277 -11.99 -17.43 -30.66
CA LEU A 277 -12.42 -16.64 -29.51
C LEU A 277 -13.02 -17.48 -28.36
N ARG A 278 -13.28 -18.77 -28.57
CA ARG A 278 -13.60 -19.74 -27.51
C ARG A 278 -12.37 -20.48 -27.00
N ALA A 279 -11.29 -20.54 -27.77
CA ALA A 279 -10.01 -21.14 -27.39
C ALA A 279 -9.07 -20.20 -26.61
N HIS A 280 -9.34 -18.89 -26.59
CA HIS A 280 -8.49 -17.87 -25.95
C HIS A 280 -9.30 -17.01 -24.97
N ALA A 281 -8.63 -16.53 -23.92
CA ALA A 281 -9.21 -15.74 -22.84
C ALA A 281 -9.39 -14.26 -23.21
N LEU A 282 -8.38 -13.66 -23.85
CA LEU A 282 -8.36 -12.27 -24.32
C LEU A 282 -7.60 -12.21 -25.64
N VAL A 283 -8.16 -11.55 -26.65
CA VAL A 283 -7.64 -11.55 -28.04
C VAL A 283 -7.64 -10.14 -28.62
N THR A 284 -6.61 -9.74 -29.37
CA THR A 284 -6.62 -8.49 -30.16
C THR A 284 -6.99 -8.73 -31.63
N ALA A 285 -7.47 -7.72 -32.34
CA ALA A 285 -7.71 -7.83 -33.78
C ALA A 285 -6.40 -8.09 -34.55
N GLU A 286 -5.27 -7.54 -34.07
CA GLU A 286 -3.93 -7.84 -34.61
C GLU A 286 -3.57 -9.33 -34.51
N GLN A 287 -3.87 -10.00 -33.39
CA GLN A 287 -3.61 -11.43 -33.21
C GLN A 287 -4.44 -12.27 -34.19
N LEU A 288 -5.74 -11.97 -34.34
CA LEU A 288 -6.62 -12.62 -35.32
C LEU A 288 -6.18 -12.36 -36.76
N ALA A 289 -5.76 -11.13 -37.08
CA ALA A 289 -5.25 -10.77 -38.40
C ALA A 289 -3.98 -11.56 -38.76
N HIS A 290 -3.04 -11.67 -37.83
CA HIS A 290 -1.82 -12.46 -38.00
C HIS A 290 -2.12 -13.97 -38.12
N GLU A 291 -2.97 -14.50 -37.23
CA GLU A 291 -3.25 -15.94 -37.17
C GLU A 291 -3.94 -16.46 -38.43
N PHE A 292 -4.85 -15.68 -39.02
CA PHE A 292 -5.56 -16.05 -40.24
C PHE A 292 -5.00 -15.41 -41.53
N SER A 293 -3.95 -14.58 -41.43
CA SER A 293 -3.42 -13.76 -42.55
C SER A 293 -4.48 -12.92 -43.27
N LEU A 294 -5.33 -12.26 -42.49
CA LEU A 294 -6.38 -11.36 -42.97
C LEU A 294 -5.97 -9.90 -42.76
N GLY A 295 -6.48 -8.99 -43.61
CA GLY A 295 -6.33 -7.56 -43.38
C GLY A 295 -7.11 -7.12 -42.14
N ILE A 296 -6.49 -6.32 -41.26
CA ILE A 296 -7.05 -5.94 -39.96
C ILE A 296 -8.46 -5.34 -40.06
N ALA A 297 -8.75 -4.54 -41.09
CA ALA A 297 -10.07 -3.95 -41.32
C ALA A 297 -11.18 -5.02 -41.53
N ILE A 298 -10.86 -6.16 -42.15
CA ILE A 298 -11.81 -7.28 -42.32
C ILE A 298 -12.08 -7.94 -40.95
N VAL A 299 -11.03 -8.06 -40.13
CA VAL A 299 -11.12 -8.62 -38.78
C VAL A 299 -11.99 -7.73 -37.89
N GLU A 300 -11.73 -6.42 -37.88
CA GLU A 300 -12.51 -5.41 -37.15
C GLU A 300 -13.99 -5.42 -37.58
N GLU A 301 -14.29 -5.44 -38.88
CA GLU A 301 -15.66 -5.49 -39.39
C GLU A 301 -16.38 -6.77 -38.93
N GLN A 302 -15.73 -7.94 -39.02
CA GLN A 302 -16.31 -9.21 -38.57
C GLN A 302 -16.51 -9.26 -37.05
N LEU A 303 -15.58 -8.71 -36.27
CA LEU A 303 -15.71 -8.60 -34.81
C LEU A 303 -16.85 -7.65 -34.41
N GLN A 304 -17.04 -6.56 -35.14
CA GLN A 304 -18.16 -5.64 -34.94
C GLN A 304 -19.51 -6.29 -35.29
N GLN A 305 -19.61 -7.03 -36.40
CA GLN A 305 -20.82 -7.82 -36.73
C GLN A 305 -21.12 -8.90 -35.66
N LEU A 306 -20.09 -9.56 -35.11
CA LEU A 306 -20.24 -10.51 -34.01
C LEU A 306 -20.68 -9.86 -32.69
N ARG A 307 -20.28 -8.60 -32.46
CA ARG A 307 -20.66 -7.80 -31.30
C ARG A 307 -22.12 -7.39 -31.36
N GLU A 308 -22.61 -6.99 -32.54
CA GLU A 308 -24.02 -6.67 -32.79
C GLU A 308 -24.92 -7.92 -32.60
N GLN A 309 -24.39 -9.11 -32.86
CA GLN A 309 -25.05 -10.39 -32.56
C GLN A 309 -24.95 -10.81 -31.08
N GLY A 310 -24.26 -10.05 -30.23
CA GLY A 310 -24.09 -10.35 -28.80
C GLY A 310 -23.18 -11.56 -28.49
N LEU A 311 -22.40 -12.03 -29.47
CA LEU A 311 -21.55 -13.22 -29.30
C LEU A 311 -20.15 -12.90 -28.74
N VAL A 312 -19.68 -11.67 -28.97
CA VAL A 312 -18.37 -11.18 -28.52
C VAL A 312 -18.53 -9.81 -27.87
N MET A 313 -17.58 -9.48 -27.00
CA MET A 313 -17.51 -8.22 -26.27
C MET A 313 -16.14 -7.58 -26.52
N ASN A 314 -16.13 -6.27 -26.77
CA ASN A 314 -14.90 -5.46 -26.68
C ASN A 314 -14.80 -4.93 -25.24
N LEU A 315 -13.66 -5.17 -24.59
CA LEU A 315 -13.43 -4.72 -23.22
C LEU A 315 -12.88 -3.30 -23.22
N GLN A 316 -11.66 -3.11 -23.71
CA GLN A 316 -11.01 -1.82 -24.00
C GLN A 316 -9.89 -2.00 -25.03
N GLN A 317 -9.45 -0.92 -25.69
CA GLN A 317 -8.21 -0.86 -26.50
C GLN A 317 -8.00 -2.07 -27.45
N ASP A 318 -9.04 -2.40 -28.24
CA ASP A 318 -9.04 -3.54 -29.17
C ASP A 318 -8.88 -4.94 -28.52
N ILE A 319 -9.17 -5.07 -27.22
CA ILE A 319 -9.25 -6.37 -26.54
C ILE A 319 -10.68 -6.94 -26.68
N TRP A 320 -10.77 -8.10 -27.31
CA TRP A 320 -11.99 -8.85 -27.58
C TRP A 320 -12.04 -10.15 -26.77
N VAL A 321 -13.25 -10.56 -26.40
CA VAL A 321 -13.53 -11.81 -25.68
C VAL A 321 -14.89 -12.36 -26.12
N SER A 322 -15.05 -13.69 -26.17
CA SER A 322 -16.37 -14.29 -26.38
C SER A 322 -17.23 -14.19 -25.10
N ASP A 323 -18.54 -14.02 -25.24
CA ASP A 323 -19.44 -13.85 -24.10
C ASP A 323 -19.43 -15.07 -23.14
N GLU A 324 -19.23 -16.28 -23.67
CA GLU A 324 -19.07 -17.51 -22.89
C GLU A 324 -17.79 -17.50 -22.03
N VAL A 325 -16.64 -17.12 -22.62
CA VAL A 325 -15.36 -17.05 -21.91
C VAL A 325 -15.36 -15.90 -20.91
N PHE A 326 -15.96 -14.75 -21.25
CA PHE A 326 -16.14 -13.65 -20.32
C PHE A 326 -16.97 -14.04 -19.09
N ARG A 327 -18.08 -14.78 -19.27
CA ARG A 327 -18.87 -15.32 -18.14
C ARG A 327 -18.02 -16.22 -17.23
N ARG A 328 -17.15 -17.07 -17.79
CA ARG A 328 -16.23 -17.94 -17.03
C ARG A 328 -15.16 -17.13 -16.27
N LEU A 329 -14.53 -16.15 -16.92
CA LEU A 329 -13.54 -15.25 -16.33
C LEU A 329 -14.14 -14.45 -15.16
N ARG A 330 -15.34 -13.87 -15.36
CA ARG A 330 -16.09 -13.14 -14.35
C ARG A 330 -16.40 -13.99 -13.13
N LEU A 331 -16.96 -15.19 -13.32
CA LEU A 331 -17.32 -16.09 -12.21
C LEU A 331 -16.10 -16.49 -11.37
N ARG A 332 -14.98 -16.83 -12.02
CA ARG A 332 -13.73 -17.19 -11.32
C ARG A 332 -13.06 -16.00 -10.64
N SER A 333 -13.04 -14.82 -11.29
CA SER A 333 -12.50 -13.60 -10.67
C SER A 333 -13.36 -13.14 -9.49
N LEU A 334 -14.69 -13.32 -9.54
CA LEU A 334 -15.59 -13.08 -8.41
C LEU A 334 -15.32 -14.07 -7.26
N GLN A 335 -15.08 -15.35 -7.56
CA GLN A 335 -14.70 -16.33 -6.56
C GLN A 335 -13.36 -15.97 -5.91
N ALA A 336 -12.32 -15.68 -6.70
CA ALA A 336 -11.00 -15.27 -6.21
C ALA A 336 -11.08 -14.00 -5.35
N ALA A 337 -11.87 -13.00 -5.77
CA ALA A 337 -12.12 -11.79 -4.98
C ALA A 337 -12.81 -12.12 -3.64
N ARG A 338 -13.84 -12.97 -3.64
CA ARG A 338 -14.52 -13.43 -2.41
C ARG A 338 -13.58 -14.18 -1.48
N GLU A 339 -12.73 -15.05 -2.01
CA GLU A 339 -11.71 -15.78 -1.26
C GLU A 339 -10.67 -14.83 -0.65
N ALA A 340 -10.24 -13.81 -1.39
CA ALA A 340 -9.33 -12.77 -0.89
C ALA A 340 -9.97 -11.89 0.20
N THR A 341 -11.29 -11.70 0.20
CA THR A 341 -12.03 -11.00 1.27
C THR A 341 -12.39 -11.88 2.47
N ARG A 342 -12.06 -13.18 2.45
CA ARG A 342 -12.44 -14.10 3.52
C ARG A 342 -11.70 -13.76 4.82
N PRO A 343 -12.39 -13.66 5.97
CA PRO A 343 -11.74 -13.46 7.27
C PRO A 343 -10.71 -14.56 7.56
N VAL A 344 -9.48 -14.14 7.86
CA VAL A 344 -8.38 -15.03 8.26
C VAL A 344 -8.41 -15.28 9.77
N ALA A 345 -7.78 -16.38 10.21
CA ALA A 345 -7.67 -16.68 11.63
C ALA A 345 -6.83 -15.60 12.36
N ALA A 346 -7.12 -15.36 13.64
CA ALA A 346 -6.39 -14.39 14.47
C ALA A 346 -4.87 -14.70 14.52
N THR A 347 -4.48 -15.97 14.43
CA THR A 347 -3.07 -16.41 14.33
C THR A 347 -2.39 -15.93 13.05
N THR A 348 -3.10 -15.89 11.92
CA THR A 348 -2.60 -15.35 10.65
C THR A 348 -2.35 -13.84 10.76
N TYR A 349 -3.28 -13.11 11.40
CA TYR A 349 -3.10 -11.68 11.66
C TYR A 349 -1.92 -11.41 12.61
N ALA A 350 -1.78 -12.18 13.70
CA ALA A 350 -0.65 -12.08 14.62
C ALA A 350 0.69 -12.35 13.91
N ARG A 351 0.77 -13.38 13.05
CA ARG A 351 1.97 -13.63 12.22
C ARG A 351 2.28 -12.45 11.30
N LEU A 352 1.28 -11.96 10.55
CA LEU A 352 1.44 -10.81 9.66
C LEU A 352 1.95 -9.57 10.40
N LEU A 353 1.44 -9.32 11.62
CA LEU A 353 1.88 -8.21 12.45
C LEU A 353 3.35 -8.38 12.87
N LEU A 354 3.76 -9.58 13.30
CA LEU A 354 5.16 -9.88 13.66
C LEU A 354 6.13 -9.81 12.47
N GLU A 355 5.71 -10.27 11.28
CA GLU A 355 6.45 -10.12 10.02
C GLU A 355 6.60 -8.64 9.65
N ARG A 356 5.51 -7.86 9.74
CA ARG A 356 5.53 -6.41 9.48
C ARG A 356 6.35 -5.63 10.51
N GLN A 357 6.47 -6.12 11.73
CA GLN A 357 7.30 -5.57 12.80
C GLN A 357 8.78 -5.98 12.71
N GLY A 358 9.18 -6.78 11.71
CA GLY A 358 10.56 -7.21 11.52
C GLY A 358 11.06 -8.23 12.56
N VAL A 359 10.15 -8.81 13.35
CA VAL A 359 10.45 -9.81 14.39
C VAL A 359 10.49 -11.22 13.80
N LEU A 360 9.67 -11.48 12.77
CA LEU A 360 9.71 -12.72 12.00
C LEU A 360 10.10 -12.45 10.55
N PRO A 361 10.89 -13.33 9.90
CA PRO A 361 11.08 -13.27 8.46
C PRO A 361 9.74 -13.46 7.74
N ALA A 362 9.49 -12.64 6.71
CA ALA A 362 8.30 -12.78 5.90
C ALA A 362 8.26 -14.16 5.24
N THR A 363 7.19 -14.91 5.49
CA THR A 363 6.96 -16.23 4.89
C THR A 363 6.06 -16.10 3.66
N ASP A 364 6.33 -16.90 2.62
CA ASP A 364 5.53 -16.95 1.38
C ASP A 364 4.17 -17.67 1.58
N GLY A 365 3.45 -17.34 2.65
CA GLY A 365 2.18 -17.95 3.06
C GLY A 365 2.34 -19.30 3.77
N SER A 366 3.36 -20.08 3.44
CA SER A 366 3.64 -21.42 3.99
C SER A 366 3.49 -21.52 5.52
N PRO A 367 2.94 -22.62 6.07
CA PRO A 367 2.91 -22.88 7.50
C PRO A 367 4.31 -23.29 7.97
N ALA A 368 5.19 -22.30 8.16
CA ALA A 368 6.46 -22.51 8.82
C ALA A 368 6.20 -23.03 10.24
N LEU A 369 6.62 -24.27 10.50
CA LEU A 369 6.75 -24.79 11.85
C LEU A 369 7.63 -23.82 12.66
N PHE A 370 7.30 -23.60 13.93
CA PHE A 370 8.04 -22.73 14.87
C PHE A 370 9.42 -23.33 15.24
N ALA A 371 10.28 -23.51 14.24
CA ALA A 371 11.50 -24.31 14.31
C ALA A 371 12.79 -23.52 14.01
N SER A 372 12.70 -22.20 13.83
CA SER A 372 13.87 -21.33 13.82
C SER A 372 13.67 -20.17 14.79
N THR A 373 14.47 -20.17 15.86
CA THR A 373 14.82 -18.98 16.63
C THR A 373 15.74 -18.08 15.79
N SER A 374 15.30 -17.72 14.59
CA SER A 374 16.04 -16.82 13.72
C SER A 374 16.10 -15.44 14.41
N PRO A 375 17.30 -14.86 14.54
CA PRO A 375 17.42 -13.47 14.96
C PRO A 375 16.82 -12.57 13.86
N GLY A 376 16.49 -11.32 14.22
CA GLY A 376 15.55 -10.49 13.47
C GLY A 376 15.85 -10.22 11.99
N VAL A 377 14.85 -9.69 11.28
CA VAL A 377 14.88 -9.55 9.81
C VAL A 377 16.00 -8.65 9.33
N TYR A 378 16.33 -7.60 10.09
CA TYR A 378 17.27 -6.56 9.68
C TYR A 378 18.72 -6.87 10.12
N GLU A 379 19.68 -6.17 9.50
CA GLU A 379 21.12 -6.29 9.73
C GLU A 379 21.77 -4.90 9.86
N GLY A 380 22.76 -4.78 10.74
CA GLY A 380 23.62 -3.62 10.90
C GLY A 380 22.94 -2.30 11.27
N VAL A 381 23.69 -1.20 11.10
CA VAL A 381 23.27 0.17 11.45
C VAL A 381 22.03 0.62 10.65
N ASP A 382 21.97 0.30 9.36
CA ASP A 382 20.79 0.56 8.51
C ASP A 382 19.54 -0.18 9.03
N GLY A 383 19.74 -1.39 9.59
CA GLY A 383 18.69 -2.15 10.25
C GLY A 383 18.17 -1.48 11.52
N VAL A 384 19.07 -0.98 12.37
CA VAL A 384 18.70 -0.19 13.57
C VAL A 384 17.92 1.06 13.16
N MET A 385 18.40 1.81 12.16
CA MET A 385 17.70 2.97 11.63
C MET A 385 16.28 2.62 11.13
N ARG A 386 16.12 1.49 10.45
CA ARG A 386 14.81 1.04 9.95
C ARG A 386 13.83 0.65 11.07
N VAL A 387 14.33 0.06 12.16
CA VAL A 387 13.51 -0.23 13.36
C VAL A 387 13.09 1.05 14.07
N ILE A 388 13.99 2.03 14.16
CA ILE A 388 13.70 3.35 14.74
C ILE A 388 12.69 4.13 13.89
N GLU A 389 12.77 4.06 12.55
CA GLU A 389 11.76 4.61 11.65
C GLU A 389 10.36 4.05 11.96
N GLN A 390 10.26 2.74 12.17
CA GLN A 390 9.01 2.04 12.42
C GLN A 390 8.43 2.30 13.81
N LEU A 391 9.28 2.52 14.82
CA LEU A 391 8.90 2.74 16.21
C LEU A 391 9.11 4.21 16.66
N ALA A 392 9.19 5.13 15.71
CA ALA A 392 9.46 6.54 15.98
C ALA A 392 8.40 7.15 16.91
N GLY A 393 8.83 7.79 17.99
CA GLY A 393 7.92 8.38 18.98
C GLY A 393 7.29 7.40 19.99
N VAL A 394 7.53 6.09 19.88
CA VAL A 394 7.01 5.12 20.87
C VAL A 394 7.85 5.18 22.15
N GLY A 395 7.24 5.66 23.24
CA GLY A 395 7.89 5.70 24.56
C GLY A 395 7.98 4.31 25.20
N LEU A 396 9.18 3.73 25.23
CA LEU A 396 9.48 2.44 25.88
C LEU A 396 10.56 2.63 26.96
N PRO A 397 10.63 1.78 28.00
CA PRO A 397 11.73 1.81 28.97
C PRO A 397 13.08 1.74 28.27
N ALA A 398 14.04 2.58 28.69
CA ALA A 398 15.36 2.68 28.06
C ALA A 398 16.11 1.34 28.09
N SER A 399 15.92 0.56 29.15
CA SER A 399 16.47 -0.79 29.30
C SER A 399 15.93 -1.80 28.27
N LEU A 400 14.68 -1.67 27.82
CA LEU A 400 14.04 -2.61 26.89
C LEU A 400 14.48 -2.39 25.44
N TRP A 401 14.84 -1.16 25.06
CA TRP A 401 15.35 -0.87 23.71
C TRP A 401 16.52 -1.77 23.32
N GLU A 402 17.55 -1.84 24.17
CA GLU A 402 18.76 -2.62 23.90
C GLU A 402 18.66 -4.10 24.29
N SER A 403 17.81 -4.46 25.26
CA SER A 403 17.72 -5.85 25.74
C SER A 403 16.71 -6.71 24.98
N GLN A 404 15.67 -6.10 24.39
CA GLN A 404 14.55 -6.84 23.78
C GLN A 404 14.09 -6.28 22.43
N ILE A 405 13.98 -4.95 22.27
CA ILE A 405 13.33 -4.38 21.08
C ILE A 405 14.22 -4.41 19.84
N LEU A 406 15.48 -3.97 19.97
CA LEU A 406 16.47 -3.95 18.89
C LEU A 406 17.03 -5.36 18.58
N PRO A 407 17.47 -6.19 19.58
CA PRO A 407 17.97 -7.54 19.29
C PRO A 407 16.93 -8.49 18.67
N ALA A 408 15.63 -8.30 18.96
CA ALA A 408 14.57 -9.10 18.35
C ALA A 408 14.30 -8.75 16.87
N ARG A 409 14.90 -7.66 16.35
CA ARG A 409 14.64 -7.14 14.98
C ARG A 409 15.90 -6.98 14.14
N VAL A 410 17.04 -6.71 14.76
CA VAL A 410 18.36 -6.58 14.12
C VAL A 410 19.23 -7.72 14.62
N ARG A 411 19.65 -8.62 13.73
CA ARG A 411 20.22 -9.91 14.13
C ARG A 411 21.62 -9.86 14.74
N ASP A 412 22.37 -8.83 14.37
CA ASP A 412 23.75 -8.57 14.73
C ASP A 412 23.88 -7.33 15.63
N TYR A 413 22.79 -6.92 16.28
CA TYR A 413 22.74 -5.71 17.11
C TYR A 413 23.89 -5.63 18.12
N SER A 414 24.66 -4.54 18.04
CA SER A 414 25.56 -4.10 19.11
C SER A 414 25.17 -2.69 19.56
N PRO A 415 25.35 -2.33 20.85
CA PRO A 415 25.09 -0.97 21.36
C PRO A 415 25.82 0.13 20.58
N GLU A 416 27.00 -0.19 20.04
CA GLU A 416 27.82 0.71 19.22
C GLU A 416 27.06 1.23 17.99
N MET A 417 26.15 0.44 17.41
CA MET A 417 25.32 0.86 16.27
C MET A 417 24.33 1.96 16.63
N LEU A 418 23.77 1.93 17.85
CA LEU A 418 22.85 2.96 18.33
C LEU A 418 23.62 4.22 18.74
N ASP A 419 24.75 4.05 19.44
CA ASP A 419 25.64 5.16 19.80
C ASP A 419 26.20 5.88 18.55
N GLU A 420 26.51 5.16 17.46
CA GLU A 420 26.92 5.78 16.18
C GLU A 420 25.81 6.66 15.58
N LEU A 421 24.56 6.18 15.57
CA LEU A 421 23.40 6.92 15.05
C LEU A 421 23.06 8.17 15.90
N LEU A 422 23.29 8.12 17.21
CA LEU A 422 23.13 9.26 18.13
C LEU A 422 24.29 10.27 17.99
N ALA A 423 25.53 9.79 17.92
CA ALA A 423 26.71 10.64 17.76
C ALA A 423 26.75 11.38 16.41
N THR A 424 26.30 10.72 15.33
CA THR A 424 26.10 11.35 14.02
C THR A 424 24.92 12.32 14.00
N GLY A 425 23.96 12.17 14.93
CA GLY A 425 22.72 12.94 14.97
C GLY A 425 21.71 12.56 13.89
N ALA A 426 21.81 11.34 13.33
CA ALA A 426 20.79 10.76 12.46
C ALA A 426 19.55 10.34 13.28
N VAL A 427 19.78 9.89 14.51
CA VAL A 427 18.77 9.61 15.53
C VAL A 427 18.89 10.64 16.65
N ILE A 428 17.74 11.03 17.20
CA ILE A 428 17.61 11.78 18.45
C ILE A 428 16.64 11.05 19.37
N TRP A 429 16.82 11.22 20.69
CA TRP A 429 15.95 10.60 21.68
C TRP A 429 15.27 11.65 22.57
N SER A 430 14.13 11.30 23.15
CA SER A 430 13.42 12.15 24.10
C SER A 430 12.97 11.36 25.33
N GLY A 431 13.23 11.90 26.53
CA GLY A 431 12.62 11.40 27.75
C GLY A 431 11.15 11.80 27.80
N GLN A 432 10.28 10.84 28.07
CA GLN A 432 8.82 11.02 28.14
C GLN A 432 8.30 10.97 29.59
N LYS A 433 8.86 10.05 30.40
CA LYS A 433 8.46 9.89 31.82
C LYS A 433 9.51 9.09 32.61
N LYS A 434 9.91 9.56 33.79
CA LYS A 434 10.75 8.78 34.72
C LYS A 434 9.97 7.56 35.27
N LEU A 435 10.61 6.39 35.37
CA LEU A 435 10.01 5.13 35.83
C LEU A 435 10.86 4.50 36.93
N GLY A 436 10.60 4.90 38.18
CA GLY A 436 11.44 4.52 39.33
C GLY A 436 12.69 5.39 39.43
N GLU A 437 13.77 4.84 39.99
CA GLU A 437 15.05 5.58 40.12
C GLU A 437 16.01 5.33 38.95
N ASP A 438 16.05 4.09 38.42
CA ASP A 438 17.06 3.63 37.45
C ASP A 438 16.61 3.61 35.98
N ASP A 439 15.32 3.77 35.65
CA ASP A 439 14.80 3.69 34.28
C ASP A 439 13.76 4.80 33.97
N GLY A 440 13.37 4.91 32.70
CA GLY A 440 12.32 5.80 32.24
C GLY A 440 11.90 5.54 30.80
N LEU A 441 10.69 5.98 30.46
CA LEU A 441 10.15 5.91 29.11
C LEU A 441 10.91 6.89 28.22
N VAL A 442 11.52 6.35 27.17
CA VAL A 442 12.27 7.08 26.15
C VAL A 442 11.75 6.71 24.77
N ALA A 443 11.55 7.73 23.94
CA ALA A 443 11.21 7.59 22.53
C ALA A 443 12.43 7.91 21.66
N LEU A 444 12.61 7.12 20.59
CA LEU A 444 13.60 7.37 19.55
C LEU A 444 12.92 8.06 18.36
N HIS A 445 13.67 8.91 17.66
CA HIS A 445 13.20 9.72 16.54
C HIS A 445 14.28 9.80 15.47
N LEU A 446 13.92 9.67 14.19
CA LEU A 446 14.82 10.06 13.10
C LEU A 446 14.84 11.57 12.96
N GLN A 447 16.01 12.17 12.78
CA GLN A 447 16.20 13.62 12.67
C GLN A 447 15.37 14.25 11.53
N GLU A 448 15.14 13.50 10.44
CA GLU A 448 14.30 13.93 9.29
C GLU A 448 12.81 14.04 9.62
N TYR A 449 12.29 13.15 10.48
CA TYR A 449 10.86 13.03 10.83
C TYR A 449 10.57 13.38 12.30
N ALA A 450 11.53 13.98 12.99
CA ALA A 450 11.41 14.34 14.40
C ALA A 450 10.22 15.28 14.63
N ALA A 451 9.96 16.20 13.69
CA ALA A 451 8.83 17.13 13.75
C ALA A 451 7.44 16.48 13.66
N GLU A 452 7.36 15.24 13.20
CA GLU A 452 6.10 14.49 13.10
C GLU A 452 5.92 13.48 14.24
N SER A 453 7.04 12.97 14.77
CA SER A 453 7.08 11.90 15.78
C SER A 453 7.28 12.38 17.23
N PHE A 454 7.77 13.60 17.44
CA PHE A 454 7.93 14.19 18.78
C PHE A 454 6.85 15.23 19.06
N THR A 455 6.24 15.11 20.24
CA THR A 455 5.28 16.08 20.79
C THR A 455 5.86 16.66 22.08
N PRO A 456 6.27 17.94 22.12
CA PRO A 456 6.78 18.55 23.34
C PRO A 456 5.68 18.66 24.41
N ALA A 457 6.03 18.39 25.67
CA ALA A 457 5.14 18.64 26.80
C ALA A 457 5.00 20.15 27.03
N GLU A 458 3.86 20.73 26.65
CA GLU A 458 3.58 22.17 26.82
C GLU A 458 3.42 22.57 28.29
N ALA A 459 2.98 21.64 29.15
CA ALA A 459 2.56 21.91 30.54
C ALA A 459 3.69 22.39 31.46
N ASP A 460 4.93 21.92 31.27
CA ASP A 460 6.01 22.14 32.25
C ASP A 460 6.86 23.39 31.99
N GLN A 461 6.58 24.17 30.94
CA GLN A 461 7.40 25.33 30.60
C GLN A 461 7.38 26.43 31.67
N ALA A 462 6.24 26.62 32.33
CA ALA A 462 6.03 27.65 33.35
C ALA A 462 6.62 27.30 34.73
N ASN A 463 6.81 26.01 35.03
CA ASN A 463 7.27 25.52 36.33
C ASN A 463 8.79 25.29 36.42
N ARG A 464 9.57 25.68 35.40
CA ARG A 464 11.03 25.48 35.38
C ARG A 464 11.73 26.37 36.41
N SER A 465 12.64 25.78 37.17
CA SER A 465 13.49 26.52 38.12
C SER A 465 14.44 27.49 37.40
N ALA A 466 14.96 28.50 38.11
CA ALA A 466 15.90 29.47 37.53
C ALA A 466 17.14 28.78 36.90
N LEU A 467 17.66 27.73 37.54
CA LEU A 467 18.76 26.92 37.00
C LEU A 467 18.35 26.18 35.71
N GLN A 468 17.15 25.61 35.66
CA GLN A 468 16.64 24.94 34.45
C GLN A 468 16.44 25.93 33.29
N GLN A 469 15.91 27.12 33.57
CA GLN A 469 15.78 28.20 32.57
C GLN A 469 17.16 28.65 32.05
N ALA A 470 18.16 28.78 32.94
CA ALA A 470 19.53 29.10 32.56
C ALA A 470 20.18 28.04 31.65
N ILE A 471 19.99 26.75 31.95
CA ILE A 471 20.46 25.64 31.11
C ILE A 471 19.83 25.74 29.71
N VAL A 472 18.50 25.88 29.63
CA VAL A 472 17.79 26.03 28.34
C VAL A 472 18.29 27.24 27.57
N ALA A 473 18.50 28.39 28.22
CA ALA A 473 19.03 29.59 27.57
C ALA A 473 20.48 29.44 27.07
N VAL A 474 21.34 28.69 27.77
CA VAL A 474 22.72 28.40 27.33
C VAL A 474 22.75 27.45 26.13
N LEU A 475 21.83 26.49 26.07
CA LEU A 475 21.71 25.56 24.94
C LEU A 475 20.98 26.19 23.73
N ALA A 476 20.11 27.19 23.96
CA ALA A 476 19.38 27.90 22.91
C ALA A 476 20.29 28.75 22.00
N ASP A 477 21.45 29.19 22.52
CA ASP A 477 22.53 29.81 21.72
C ASP A 477 23.14 28.85 20.67
N GLY A 478 22.77 27.56 20.72
CA GLY A 478 23.17 26.53 19.77
C GLY A 478 24.41 25.74 20.18
N GLY A 479 24.50 24.52 19.65
CA GLY A 479 25.61 23.59 19.89
C GLY A 479 25.30 22.51 20.91
N ALA A 480 26.18 21.50 20.94
CA ALA A 480 26.17 20.43 21.93
C ALA A 480 27.32 20.70 22.92
N TRP A 481 27.03 20.68 24.23
CA TRP A 481 27.97 21.15 25.26
C TRP A 481 28.17 20.10 26.35
N PHE A 482 29.41 19.89 26.79
CA PHE A 482 29.71 19.05 27.96
C PHE A 482 29.18 19.71 29.24
N ALA A 483 28.82 18.93 30.27
CA ALA A 483 28.30 19.47 31.54
C ALA A 483 29.22 20.51 32.20
N GLN A 484 30.55 20.35 32.10
CA GLN A 484 31.53 21.33 32.58
C GLN A 484 31.53 22.65 31.78
N GLN A 485 31.23 22.60 30.49
CA GLN A 485 31.12 23.81 29.65
C GLN A 485 29.80 24.53 29.92
N ILE A 486 28.72 23.79 30.22
CA ILE A 486 27.44 24.35 30.66
C ILE A 486 27.62 25.07 32.00
N SER A 487 28.26 24.44 33.00
CA SER A 487 28.49 25.08 34.29
C SER A 487 29.38 26.33 34.20
N GLN A 488 30.39 26.32 33.33
CA GLN A 488 31.21 27.51 33.05
C GLN A 488 30.39 28.61 32.37
N ARG A 489 29.61 28.31 31.33
CA ARG A 489 28.76 29.30 30.63
C ARG A 489 27.65 29.89 31.49
N ILE A 490 27.08 29.09 32.41
CA ILE A 490 26.12 29.58 33.40
C ILE A 490 26.82 30.54 34.37
N ARG A 491 28.02 30.21 34.86
CA ARG A 491 28.82 31.10 35.69
C ARG A 491 29.16 32.41 34.97
N ASP A 492 29.56 32.34 33.70
CA ASP A 492 29.90 33.53 32.89
C ASP A 492 28.68 34.44 32.62
N LYS A 493 27.45 33.89 32.60
CA LYS A 493 26.20 34.66 32.42
C LYS A 493 25.54 35.13 33.73
N ILE A 494 25.66 34.39 34.83
CA ILE A 494 24.90 34.59 36.08
C ILE A 494 25.79 35.00 37.26
N GLY A 495 27.11 34.77 37.19
CA GLY A 495 28.08 35.12 38.23
C GLY A 495 28.20 34.10 39.37
N GLU A 496 27.24 33.19 39.52
CA GLU A 496 27.24 32.17 40.59
C GLU A 496 27.90 30.85 40.16
N SER A 497 28.58 30.19 41.12
CA SER A 497 29.10 28.83 40.93
C SER A 497 28.03 27.79 41.25
N VAL A 498 27.50 27.13 40.22
CA VAL A 498 26.54 26.02 40.38
C VAL A 498 27.23 24.77 40.92
N ASP A 499 26.61 24.11 41.90
CA ASP A 499 27.03 22.80 42.40
C ASP A 499 26.87 21.70 41.32
N PRO A 500 27.86 20.82 41.10
CA PRO A 500 27.77 19.75 40.10
C PRO A 500 26.60 18.76 40.31
N SER A 501 26.19 18.47 41.54
CA SER A 501 25.06 17.54 41.81
C SER A 501 23.74 18.21 41.41
N ALA A 502 23.51 19.43 41.87
CA ALA A 502 22.33 20.22 41.51
C ALA A 502 22.21 20.45 39.98
N LEU A 503 23.34 20.61 39.29
CA LEU A 503 23.37 20.70 37.82
C LEU A 503 22.96 19.39 37.15
N GLN A 504 23.45 18.24 37.64
CA GLN A 504 23.09 16.92 37.11
C GLN A 504 21.60 16.61 37.33
N GLU A 505 21.05 16.93 38.51
CA GLU A 505 19.61 16.80 38.80
C GLU A 505 18.76 17.70 37.88
N ALA A 506 19.17 18.95 37.67
CA ALA A 506 18.47 19.89 36.79
C ALA A 506 18.48 19.44 35.32
N LEU A 507 19.60 18.88 34.83
CA LEU A 507 19.70 18.28 33.50
C LEU A 507 18.76 17.09 33.35
N TRP A 508 18.75 16.15 34.31
CA TRP A 508 17.85 15.00 34.28
C TRP A 508 16.37 15.38 34.35
N ALA A 509 16.01 16.39 35.16
CA ALA A 509 14.65 16.91 35.18
C ALA A 509 14.21 17.46 33.81
N LEU A 510 15.10 18.16 33.09
CA LEU A 510 14.84 18.67 31.73
C LEU A 510 14.79 17.57 30.66
N VAL A 511 15.56 16.49 30.83
CA VAL A 511 15.46 15.28 29.99
C VAL A 511 14.08 14.64 30.11
N TRP A 512 13.56 14.48 31.33
CA TRP A 512 12.24 13.87 31.55
C TRP A 512 11.06 14.78 31.15
N GLN A 513 11.29 16.08 30.96
CA GLN A 513 10.37 17.01 30.29
C GLN A 513 10.47 16.95 28.74
N GLY A 514 11.35 16.10 28.19
CA GLY A 514 11.60 15.99 26.75
C GLY A 514 12.37 17.16 26.12
N VAL A 515 12.98 18.04 26.95
CA VAL A 515 13.56 19.32 26.50
C VAL A 515 15.01 19.17 26.02
N ILE A 516 15.75 18.21 26.59
CA ILE A 516 17.19 18.01 26.34
C ILE A 516 17.45 16.54 25.99
N THR A 517 18.36 16.32 25.04
CA THR A 517 18.90 15.01 24.62
C THR A 517 20.42 14.96 24.84
N SER A 518 20.98 13.76 24.98
CA SER A 518 22.41 13.49 24.90
C SER A 518 22.78 12.77 23.60
N ASP A 519 24.07 12.66 23.32
CA ASP A 519 24.68 12.00 22.16
C ASP A 519 25.15 10.55 22.43
N ILE A 520 24.99 10.04 23.65
CA ILE A 520 25.45 8.70 24.08
C ILE A 520 24.35 7.99 24.87
N TRP A 521 23.89 6.83 24.38
CA TRP A 521 22.78 6.07 24.96
C TRP A 521 23.11 5.51 26.35
N GLY A 522 24.36 5.12 26.60
CA GLY A 522 24.82 4.64 27.91
C GLY A 522 24.67 5.63 29.07
N THR A 523 24.31 6.89 28.80
CA THR A 523 23.91 7.85 29.86
C THR A 523 22.48 7.65 30.33
N VAL A 524 21.60 7.14 29.48
CA VAL A 524 20.15 6.96 29.70
C VAL A 524 19.87 5.80 30.65
N THR A 525 20.60 4.70 30.50
CA THR A 525 20.41 3.45 31.27
C THR A 525 21.07 3.47 32.66
N ARG A 526 21.70 4.58 33.05
CA ARG A 526 22.36 4.77 34.37
C ARG A 526 22.28 6.22 34.84
N PRO A 527 21.15 6.70 35.38
CA PRO A 527 20.97 8.13 35.68
C PRO A 527 21.73 8.64 36.93
N HIS A 528 22.14 7.77 37.87
CA HIS A 528 22.74 8.19 39.15
C HIS A 528 24.09 7.50 39.48
N PRO A 529 25.06 8.22 40.06
CA PRO A 529 26.31 7.65 40.55
C PRO A 529 26.12 6.94 41.90
N GLN A 530 26.03 5.61 41.90
CA GLN A 530 25.92 4.82 43.13
C GLN A 530 27.20 4.93 43.99
N GLN A 531 27.11 5.62 45.13
CA GLN A 531 28.12 5.53 46.19
C GLN A 531 27.99 4.19 46.92
N PHE A 532 28.79 3.20 46.52
CA PHE A 532 28.90 1.94 47.27
C PHE A 532 29.57 2.16 48.63
N GLN A 533 28.78 2.18 49.70
CA GLN A 533 29.29 2.03 51.06
C GLN A 533 29.77 0.58 51.28
N ARG A 534 30.99 0.42 51.80
CA ARG A 534 31.55 -0.90 52.15
C ARG A 534 30.86 -1.50 53.38
N THR A 535 29.89 -2.39 53.18
CA THR A 535 29.52 -3.36 54.21
C THR A 535 30.51 -4.52 54.21
N HIS A 536 31.36 -4.60 55.24
CA HIS A 536 32.25 -5.74 55.45
C HIS A 536 31.43 -6.99 55.84
N LEU A 537 31.34 -7.96 54.93
CA LEU A 537 30.84 -9.31 55.20
C LEU A 537 32.00 -10.29 55.09
N ASN A 538 32.34 -10.94 56.20
CA ASN A 538 33.36 -11.99 56.25
C ASN A 538 32.86 -13.25 55.52
N SER A 539 33.59 -13.70 54.49
CA SER A 539 33.41 -15.03 53.90
C SER A 539 34.46 -16.01 54.45
N PRO A 540 34.08 -17.24 54.82
CA PRO A 540 35.05 -18.28 55.19
C PRO A 540 35.86 -18.76 53.98
N GLN A 541 37.10 -19.17 54.23
CA GLN A 541 38.02 -19.71 53.22
C GLN A 541 37.78 -21.21 52.98
N SER A 542 38.15 -21.68 51.78
CA SER A 542 38.96 -22.88 51.47
C SER A 542 38.54 -23.51 50.10
N PRO A 543 39.30 -24.46 49.50
CA PRO A 543 40.38 -24.05 48.59
C PRO A 543 40.43 -24.82 47.26
N GLY A 544 41.19 -24.30 46.27
CA GLY A 544 41.83 -25.15 45.26
C GLY A 544 41.65 -24.79 43.78
N SER A 545 42.41 -23.80 43.28
CA SER A 545 43.31 -23.92 42.09
C SER A 545 43.80 -22.53 41.62
N SER A 546 44.97 -22.48 40.95
CA SER A 546 45.78 -21.26 40.81
C SER A 546 46.89 -21.40 39.75
N TRP A 547 47.39 -20.39 39.03
CA TRP A 547 47.06 -18.94 38.91
C TRP A 547 46.49 -18.69 37.47
N ALA A 548 46.52 -17.53 36.78
CA ALA A 548 46.94 -16.12 36.98
C ALA A 548 46.20 -15.27 35.91
N SER A 549 46.11 -13.94 35.87
CA SER A 549 46.55 -12.84 36.74
C SER A 549 45.74 -11.57 36.37
N CYS A 550 45.50 -10.69 37.35
CA CYS A 550 45.25 -9.24 37.24
C CYS A 550 44.54 -8.63 36.01
N LEU A 551 43.38 -8.00 36.26
CA LEU A 551 43.14 -6.56 36.00
C LEU A 551 41.79 -6.11 36.60
N CYS A 552 41.71 -6.07 37.94
CA CYS A 552 40.48 -5.66 38.66
C CYS A 552 40.73 -4.43 39.56
N THR A 553 41.18 -3.32 38.95
CA THR A 553 41.36 -2.01 39.59
C THR A 553 40.78 -0.84 38.81
N THR A 554 40.22 -1.06 37.61
CA THR A 554 39.73 0.00 36.70
C THR A 554 38.22 0.24 36.71
N ARG A 555 37.41 -0.60 37.37
CA ARG A 555 35.92 -0.47 37.31
C ARG A 555 35.33 0.66 38.15
N LEU A 556 35.98 1.08 39.25
CA LEU A 556 35.47 2.17 40.11
C LEU A 556 35.56 3.56 39.45
N ALA A 557 36.51 3.78 38.53
CA ALA A 557 36.64 5.06 37.83
C ALA A 557 35.62 5.23 36.68
N ALA A 558 35.10 4.12 36.13
CA ALA A 558 34.32 4.13 34.89
C ALA A 558 32.97 4.86 35.02
N GLY A 559 32.24 4.69 36.14
CA GLY A 559 30.91 5.28 36.32
C GLY A 559 30.92 6.82 36.32
N VAL A 560 31.87 7.44 37.02
CA VAL A 560 32.03 8.90 37.07
C VAL A 560 32.56 9.46 35.73
N LEU A 561 33.34 8.66 34.99
CA LEU A 561 33.90 9.04 33.69
C LEU A 561 32.92 8.93 32.51
N GLN A 562 31.77 8.25 32.64
CA GLN A 562 30.77 8.19 31.57
C GLN A 562 29.93 9.48 31.49
N HIS A 563 29.46 10.01 32.63
CA HIS A 563 28.65 11.24 32.68
C HIS A 563 29.40 12.51 32.24
N THR A 564 30.72 12.50 32.28
CA THR A 564 31.57 13.65 31.90
C THR A 564 31.89 13.71 30.40
N LYS A 565 31.47 12.71 29.62
CA LYS A 565 31.81 12.56 28.18
C LYS A 565 30.65 12.73 27.19
N SER A 566 29.43 12.98 27.66
CA SER A 566 28.29 13.27 26.77
C SER A 566 28.14 14.77 26.52
N CYS A 567 27.71 15.13 25.31
CA CYS A 567 27.32 16.47 24.94
C CYS A 567 25.80 16.61 25.03
N TRP A 568 25.33 17.58 25.81
CA TRP A 568 23.91 17.88 25.94
C TRP A 568 23.47 18.89 24.89
N THR A 569 22.32 18.65 24.26
CA THR A 569 21.72 19.52 23.24
C THR A 569 20.22 19.68 23.53
N LEU A 570 19.63 20.83 23.23
CA LEU A 570 18.16 20.96 23.23
C LEU A 570 17.53 20.08 22.14
N VAL A 571 16.38 19.50 22.45
CA VAL A 571 15.46 18.90 21.47
C VAL A 571 14.71 20.02 20.74
N VAL A 572 15.45 20.84 19.97
CA VAL A 572 14.84 21.91 19.17
C VAL A 572 14.27 21.32 17.90
N ILE A 573 12.95 21.33 17.82
CA ILE A 573 12.20 21.01 16.61
C ILE A 573 11.63 22.29 16.03
N ALA A 574 12.42 22.93 15.18
CA ALA A 574 12.00 24.09 14.39
C ALA A 574 12.62 23.99 13.00
N GLY A 575 11.86 24.38 11.97
CA GLY A 575 12.28 24.39 10.57
C GLY A 575 13.31 25.46 10.23
N GLY A 576 14.45 25.45 10.91
CA GLY A 576 15.57 26.36 10.72
C GLY A 576 16.89 25.58 10.74
N ALA A 577 17.69 25.71 9.68
CA ALA A 577 18.88 24.88 9.46
C ALA A 577 19.89 24.94 10.61
N THR A 578 20.11 23.80 11.27
CA THR A 578 21.16 23.59 12.27
C THR A 578 22.55 23.60 11.63
N LYS A 579 23.20 24.77 11.62
CA LYS A 579 24.63 24.87 11.30
C LYS A 579 25.47 24.25 12.43
N ARG A 580 25.84 22.96 12.31
CA ARG A 580 26.96 22.39 13.09
C ARG A 580 28.28 22.66 12.35
N TYR A 581 29.27 23.15 13.10
CA TYR A 581 30.65 23.26 12.60
C TYR A 581 31.35 21.90 12.66
N ARG A 582 32.00 21.51 11.56
CA ARG A 582 32.82 20.30 11.46
C ARG A 582 34.11 20.46 12.27
N LYS A 583 34.43 19.46 13.09
CA LYS A 583 35.66 19.43 13.90
C LYS A 583 36.76 18.70 13.12
N ASP A 584 37.39 19.38 12.18
CA ASP A 584 38.48 18.80 11.41
C ASP A 584 39.79 18.76 12.22
N ALA A 585 40.37 17.56 12.36
CA ALA A 585 41.73 17.38 12.85
C ALA A 585 42.72 17.88 11.78
N GLY A 586 43.67 18.70 12.18
CA GLY A 586 44.32 19.64 11.26
C GLY A 586 45.47 19.09 10.41
N ALA A 587 45.70 19.74 9.28
CA ALA A 587 46.99 19.80 8.59
C ALA A 587 47.16 21.15 7.85
N GLY A 588 48.18 21.91 8.24
CA GLY A 588 48.85 23.00 7.50
C GLY A 588 48.10 23.90 6.49
N GLY A 589 47.87 25.15 6.89
CA GLY A 589 48.35 26.30 6.08
C GLY A 589 47.35 27.22 5.37
N LYS A 590 47.55 28.53 5.63
CA LYS A 590 47.30 29.70 4.75
C LYS A 590 45.85 30.22 4.54
N TYR A 591 45.61 31.38 5.17
CA TYR A 591 44.74 32.50 4.79
C TYR A 591 43.23 32.28 4.57
N ALA A 592 42.44 32.81 5.52
CA ALA A 592 41.02 33.07 5.34
C ALA A 592 40.75 34.45 4.69
N ARG A 593 39.73 34.53 3.83
CA ARG A 593 39.03 35.79 3.46
C ARG A 593 37.51 35.53 3.48
N PRO A 594 36.69 36.40 4.11
CA PRO A 594 35.24 36.27 4.09
C PRO A 594 34.64 36.86 2.81
N LEU A 595 33.64 36.19 2.23
CA LEU A 595 32.79 36.75 1.18
C LEU A 595 31.72 37.66 1.79
N ARG A 596 31.60 38.89 1.27
CA ARG A 596 30.62 39.89 1.73
C ARG A 596 29.23 39.61 1.15
N HIS A 597 28.19 39.92 1.93
CA HIS A 597 26.86 40.17 1.40
C HIS A 597 26.84 41.48 0.60
N HIS A 598 26.18 41.47 -0.56
CA HIS A 598 25.73 42.68 -1.24
C HIS A 598 24.23 42.86 -1.00
N GLN A 599 23.86 44.01 -0.41
CA GLN A 599 22.51 44.57 -0.56
C GLN A 599 22.49 45.42 -1.84
N SER A 600 21.35 45.43 -2.53
CA SER A 600 20.96 46.51 -3.44
C SER A 600 19.45 46.74 -3.33
N SER A 601 19.03 47.97 -3.61
CA SER A 601 17.74 48.52 -3.19
C SER A 601 16.96 49.15 -4.35
N GLY A 602 15.64 48.97 -4.35
CA GLY A 602 14.67 49.88 -4.98
C GLY A 602 14.38 49.66 -6.47
N GLY A 603 13.10 49.82 -6.85
CA GLY A 603 12.65 49.82 -8.24
C GLY A 603 11.23 49.29 -8.43
N ASP A 604 10.23 50.17 -8.43
CA ASP A 604 8.81 49.85 -8.65
C ASP A 604 8.51 49.58 -10.14
N SER A 605 7.68 48.56 -10.45
CA SER A 605 6.71 48.59 -11.57
C SER A 605 5.85 47.32 -11.66
N ARG A 606 4.58 47.50 -12.04
CA ARG A 606 3.58 46.45 -12.22
C ARG A 606 3.75 45.69 -13.54
N LYS A 607 3.74 44.35 -13.52
CA LYS A 607 3.09 43.44 -14.50
C LYS A 607 3.29 41.95 -14.14
N TYR A 608 2.21 41.17 -14.18
CA TYR A 608 2.25 39.69 -14.23
C TYR A 608 2.89 39.25 -15.56
N PRO A 609 3.67 38.14 -15.63
CA PRO A 609 3.12 36.79 -15.48
C PRO A 609 3.98 35.77 -14.69
N TRP A 610 3.33 34.77 -14.10
CA TRP A 610 4.01 33.62 -13.49
C TRP A 610 4.55 32.66 -14.55
N ARG A 611 5.87 32.65 -14.77
CA ARG A 611 6.60 31.50 -15.34
C ARG A 611 7.33 30.79 -14.21
N VAL A 612 6.88 29.58 -13.85
CA VAL A 612 7.62 28.71 -12.94
C VAL A 612 8.75 28.05 -13.71
N SER A 613 10.00 28.41 -13.41
CA SER A 613 11.17 27.66 -13.86
C SER A 613 11.31 26.43 -12.98
N ILE A 614 11.05 25.24 -13.54
CA ILE A 614 11.24 23.97 -12.83
C ILE A 614 12.73 23.63 -12.84
N ASP A 615 13.32 23.53 -11.64
CA ASP A 615 14.73 23.22 -11.46
C ASP A 615 15.00 21.74 -11.79
N ALA A 616 15.53 21.47 -12.99
CA ALA A 616 15.64 20.13 -13.56
C ALA A 616 16.54 19.17 -12.74
N ASN A 617 17.36 19.69 -11.83
CA ASN A 617 18.21 18.89 -10.94
C ASN A 617 17.45 18.16 -9.82
N ALA A 618 16.21 18.57 -9.48
CA ALA A 618 15.42 17.87 -8.47
C ALA A 618 14.94 16.48 -8.95
N LEU A 619 14.45 16.38 -10.18
CA LEU A 619 13.89 15.15 -10.77
C LEU A 619 14.93 14.01 -10.89
N SER A 620 16.20 14.36 -11.10
CA SER A 620 17.33 13.42 -11.21
C SER A 620 17.53 12.55 -9.95
N LYS A 621 17.29 13.10 -8.75
CA LYS A 621 17.39 12.34 -7.49
C LYS A 621 16.13 11.51 -7.21
N TYR A 622 14.95 12.03 -7.47
CA TYR A 622 13.69 11.30 -7.28
C TYR A 622 13.57 10.05 -8.17
N GLY A 623 14.14 10.07 -9.38
CA GLY A 623 14.14 8.89 -10.27
C GLY A 623 14.89 7.66 -9.73
N ARG A 624 15.97 7.85 -8.96
CA ARG A 624 16.81 6.72 -8.48
C ARG A 624 16.19 5.94 -7.33
N LEU A 625 15.43 6.60 -6.45
CA LEU A 625 14.75 5.94 -5.33
C LEU A 625 13.56 5.10 -5.80
N ARG A 626 12.74 5.60 -6.76
CA ARG A 626 11.67 4.79 -7.39
C ARG A 626 12.23 3.58 -8.15
N ALA A 627 13.37 3.72 -8.83
CA ALA A 627 14.01 2.61 -9.55
C ALA A 627 14.45 1.46 -8.61
N ASN A 628 14.92 1.78 -7.40
CA ASN A 628 15.29 0.76 -6.41
C ASN A 628 14.06 0.08 -5.78
N TYR A 629 12.95 0.81 -5.58
CA TYR A 629 11.68 0.23 -5.11
C TYR A 629 11.03 -0.69 -6.16
N ALA A 630 11.09 -0.32 -7.45
CA ALA A 630 10.61 -1.17 -8.54
C ALA A 630 11.47 -2.44 -8.71
N ARG A 631 12.80 -2.33 -8.56
CA ARG A 631 13.73 -3.47 -8.69
C ARG A 631 13.64 -4.47 -7.53
N SER A 632 13.28 -4.04 -6.32
CA SER A 632 13.04 -4.97 -5.20
C SER A 632 11.69 -5.69 -5.36
N PHE A 633 10.69 -5.04 -5.95
CA PHE A 633 9.39 -5.64 -6.23
C PHE A 633 9.47 -6.69 -7.37
N CYS A 634 10.06 -6.34 -8.52
CA CYS A 634 10.21 -7.28 -9.65
C CYS A 634 11.10 -8.50 -9.33
N ARG A 635 11.96 -8.46 -8.31
CA ARG A 635 12.73 -9.64 -7.86
C ARG A 635 11.93 -10.62 -6.99
N ARG A 636 10.73 -10.25 -6.53
CA ARG A 636 9.87 -11.11 -5.70
C ARG A 636 8.75 -11.81 -6.50
N SER A 637 8.46 -11.35 -7.71
CA SER A 637 7.56 -12.04 -8.65
C SER A 637 8.38 -12.85 -9.65
N GLY A 638 8.53 -14.16 -9.43
CA GLY A 638 9.27 -15.04 -10.33
C GLY A 638 8.61 -15.14 -11.71
N GLY A 639 9.32 -14.68 -12.75
CA GLY A 639 8.89 -14.75 -14.15
C GLY A 639 10.04 -14.33 -15.09
N CYS A 640 10.22 -15.03 -16.21
CA CYS A 640 11.35 -14.83 -17.11
C CYS A 640 11.40 -13.43 -17.72
N ALA A 641 12.62 -12.89 -17.85
CA ALA A 641 12.90 -11.80 -18.76
C ALA A 641 12.94 -12.33 -20.20
N ILE A 642 11.98 -11.91 -21.02
CA ILE A 642 12.11 -11.86 -22.48
C ILE A 642 12.46 -10.39 -22.82
N ARG A 643 13.29 -10.20 -23.85
CA ARG A 643 13.92 -8.92 -24.21
C ARG A 643 12.94 -7.86 -24.71
#